data_AF-A0A2S4KKT5-F1
#
_entry.id   AF-A0A2S4KKT5-F1
#
_cell.length_a   1.000
_cell.length_b   1.000
_cell.length_c   1.000
_cell.angle_alpha   90.00
_cell.angle_beta   90.00
_cell.angle_gamma   90.00
#
_symmetry.space_group_name_H-M   'P 1'
#
loop_
_entity.id
_entity.type
_entity.pdbx_description
1 polymer ?
#
loop_
_entity_poly.entity_id
_entity_poly.type
_entity_poly.pdbx_seq_one_letter_code
_entity_poly.pdbx_strand_id
1 'polypeptide(L)'
;MISGRGGAGARGGRIRPPRRFVRPNGEGTDFEDCWHMLEEALRDIHNKSCGRLSFEELYRAAYKIVLRKKGELLYDRVKQFEEQWFAQHVIPKIEVLVTKNLISIGMGQSSSSANERRQTGEKFLKGVRDTWEDHNMSMNMTADILMYLDRGYTQQEPSRVPIFATTIALFRDHILRSCLNENTSQLIIDILISVMLDQINMEREGDVIDRNLIRSCSRMLSCLYETEDENESKTLYLTVFQNRFLVKSNEFYEQECQRLLRDADASTWLRHTQRRLNEEVDRCGTTIELETLPQILKVIERTLISDHLQDFLTMEGSGLKWMVDNDKMEDLFILYKLITRVDENKTALRDILHKRVIELGLEIEKSLKNTDFSAAQGDGEPGADGEKTKSLNPAAQQTAAAIKWVDDVLNLKDKFDRMSNQCFQDDLVVQSALTKSFTNFINMFSRSSEYVSLFIDDNLKRGIRGKTEAEVDVVLEKAIILIRYLQDRDLFQTYYQRHLARRLLHGKSESHDVEKQIVSRMKQELGQQFTSKFEGMFRDLVTSSELTSTYRSHINAVGDGSKTIDLNVSVLTTNYWPQEVMGRHASIGDGSRVACNYPPDVKRLQASFEQFYLTNRNGRKLTWIGSTGSADMRCTFPAIAGKSGALARERRYEINVPTFAMVVLVLFNDLEDSESLSFEEIQAKTGISTQDLMRTLTGIAVAPKSRVLLKEPPTKSVKAGDKFSFNASFQSKAVRIKAPIINAVSKVEGTQERKTTEDKNNQTRAHIIDAAVVRIMKSRKELSHSQLVSEVLGQLSGRFKPEVSLIKKRIEDLIVREYLERPDEEEAPSMYRYVAKSQQVAGLAHRAKPNSPRRRRSSEQPPAPTIGSRGGPTDVARCKRRLRSSHYPIAHPLSQEEALRINTEAFPCRGAESAIRAATMSALRRSMATMAAQTAALKQAGKVVCIGRNYADHIAELQNMKPKQPFFFLKPPSSILLPGEGPCLRPKGVDMHFEVELALVMGKTVRDLGADDEQGAMEAIEAYAVAIDMTARNAQDEAKKKGLPWDIAKGFDTFLPLSGAIPKAAVADPHDAELFLSVNGETRQRGSTGLMIYRVPRILSDISRVMTLHPGDIVLTGTPAGVGPVVPGDVVRAGLRVGGREVDEGRVEVTVEESPSSYVFAET
;
A
#
# COMPACT_ATOMS: atom_id res chain seq x y z
N MET A 1 28.19 58.15 15.40
CA MET A 1 28.70 59.26 16.25
C MET A 1 27.97 60.55 15.87
N ILE A 2 28.23 61.66 16.57
CA ILE A 2 27.38 62.87 16.59
C ILE A 2 28.00 64.01 15.76
N SER A 3 27.14 64.94 15.29
CA SER A 3 27.44 66.26 14.67
C SER A 3 27.99 66.27 13.22
N GLY A 4 27.80 67.34 12.43
CA GLY A 4 26.84 68.47 12.61
C GLY A 4 27.26 69.83 12.02
N ARG A 5 26.29 70.53 11.39
CA ARG A 5 26.33 71.91 10.85
C ARG A 5 27.20 72.17 9.59
N GLY A 6 26.75 73.17 8.82
CA GLY A 6 27.47 73.82 7.71
C GLY A 6 26.74 73.67 6.37
N GLY A 7 26.27 74.77 5.77
CA GLY A 7 25.57 74.72 4.49
C GLY A 7 25.66 76.02 3.68
N ALA A 8 25.64 75.89 2.35
CA ALA A 8 25.48 76.97 1.38
C ALA A 8 25.10 76.42 -0.01
N GLY A 9 24.27 77.13 -0.77
CA GLY A 9 23.87 76.78 -2.14
C GLY A 9 22.51 76.05 -2.22
N ALA A 10 21.61 76.33 -3.17
CA ALA A 10 21.66 77.34 -4.25
C ALA A 10 20.28 78.01 -4.49
N ARG A 11 20.29 79.09 -5.27
CA ARG A 11 19.19 80.08 -5.39
C ARG A 11 17.97 79.55 -6.16
N GLY A 12 16.77 79.86 -5.68
CA GLY A 12 15.53 79.79 -6.47
C GLY A 12 15.37 81.01 -7.39
N GLY A 13 14.77 80.81 -8.57
CA GLY A 13 14.48 81.88 -9.54
C GLY A 13 13.13 82.56 -9.29
N ARG A 14 13.10 83.90 -9.27
CA ARG A 14 11.85 84.70 -9.21
C ARG A 14 11.32 84.97 -10.62
N ILE A 15 10.10 84.52 -10.92
CA ILE A 15 9.34 84.91 -12.12
C ILE A 15 8.65 86.27 -11.87
N ARG A 16 8.56 87.12 -12.89
CA ARG A 16 7.87 88.42 -12.82
C ARG A 16 6.35 88.25 -12.93
N PRO A 17 5.52 89.04 -12.22
CA PRO A 17 4.07 88.97 -12.34
C PRO A 17 3.59 89.53 -13.71
N PRO A 18 2.65 88.87 -14.39
CA PRO A 18 2.00 89.42 -15.59
C PRO A 18 1.00 90.54 -15.22
N ARG A 19 0.67 91.39 -16.20
CA ARG A 19 -0.26 92.53 -16.00
C ARG A 19 -1.70 92.06 -15.76
N ARG A 20 -2.34 92.62 -14.73
CA ARG A 20 -3.76 92.40 -14.39
C ARG A 20 -4.67 93.06 -15.43
N PHE A 21 -5.12 92.31 -16.43
CA PHE A 21 -6.28 92.70 -17.23
C PHE A 21 -7.54 92.59 -16.37
N VAL A 22 -8.21 93.71 -16.12
CA VAL A 22 -9.56 93.72 -15.55
C VAL A 22 -10.55 93.54 -16.69
N ARG A 23 -11.35 92.47 -16.64
CA ARG A 23 -12.66 92.42 -17.32
C ARG A 23 -13.76 92.63 -16.25
N PRO A 24 -14.92 93.23 -16.58
CA PRO A 24 -15.95 93.52 -15.60
C PRO A 24 -16.72 92.28 -15.16
N ASN A 25 -17.25 92.34 -13.94
CA ASN A 25 -18.29 91.53 -13.30
C ASN A 25 -18.77 90.27 -14.05
N GLY A 26 -18.42 89.09 -13.53
CA GLY A 26 -18.86 87.79 -14.05
C GLY A 26 -18.82 86.66 -13.01
N GLU A 27 -19.03 86.95 -11.73
CA GLU A 27 -18.86 85.98 -10.63
C GLU A 27 -20.07 85.03 -10.43
N GLY A 28 -21.08 85.07 -11.30
CA GLY A 28 -22.34 84.32 -11.16
C GLY A 28 -22.53 83.11 -12.08
N THR A 29 -22.26 83.22 -13.39
CA THR A 29 -22.82 82.29 -14.40
C THR A 29 -22.01 81.01 -14.63
N ASP A 30 -20.67 81.09 -14.63
CA ASP A 30 -19.72 80.06 -15.09
C ASP A 30 -19.71 78.74 -14.26
N PHE A 31 -20.56 78.60 -13.24
CA PHE A 31 -20.87 77.31 -12.60
C PHE A 31 -22.17 76.71 -13.13
N GLU A 32 -23.28 77.45 -13.12
CA GLU A 32 -24.58 76.93 -13.59
C GLU A 32 -24.54 76.67 -15.12
N ASP A 33 -23.80 77.48 -15.89
CA ASP A 33 -23.53 77.22 -17.32
C ASP A 33 -22.82 75.87 -17.54
N CYS A 34 -21.84 75.53 -16.68
CA CYS A 34 -21.13 74.25 -16.74
C CYS A 34 -21.92 73.09 -16.10
N TRP A 35 -22.78 73.37 -15.13
CA TRP A 35 -23.67 72.37 -14.51
C TRP A 35 -24.78 71.96 -15.48
N HIS A 36 -25.50 72.89 -16.12
CA HIS A 36 -26.55 72.54 -17.07
C HIS A 36 -26.00 71.73 -18.26
N MET A 37 -24.79 72.03 -18.73
CA MET A 37 -24.10 71.23 -19.74
C MET A 37 -23.84 69.78 -19.29
N LEU A 38 -23.57 69.56 -17.99
CA LEU A 38 -23.43 68.22 -17.41
C LEU A 38 -24.80 67.57 -17.15
N GLU A 39 -25.80 68.33 -16.71
CA GLU A 39 -27.17 67.86 -16.42
C GLU A 39 -27.88 67.37 -17.71
N GLU A 40 -27.75 68.11 -18.81
CA GLU A 40 -28.23 67.66 -20.13
C GLU A 40 -27.48 66.41 -20.60
N ALA A 41 -26.17 66.33 -20.40
CA ALA A 41 -25.39 65.15 -20.77
C ALA A 41 -25.72 63.91 -19.95
N LEU A 42 -25.93 64.03 -18.63
CA LEU A 42 -26.40 62.94 -17.76
C LEU A 42 -27.78 62.46 -18.20
N ARG A 43 -28.68 63.39 -18.55
CA ARG A 43 -30.01 63.09 -19.09
C ARG A 43 -29.94 62.37 -20.44
N ASP A 44 -29.02 62.76 -21.33
CA ASP A 44 -28.80 62.07 -22.61
C ASP A 44 -28.14 60.69 -22.42
N ILE A 45 -27.29 60.50 -21.40
CA ILE A 45 -26.71 59.20 -21.04
C ILE A 45 -27.81 58.22 -20.61
N HIS A 46 -28.65 58.60 -19.64
CA HIS A 46 -29.77 57.75 -19.20
C HIS A 46 -30.81 57.50 -20.31
N ASN A 47 -31.00 58.46 -21.23
CA ASN A 47 -31.80 58.28 -22.44
C ASN A 47 -31.05 57.56 -23.60
N LYS A 48 -29.88 56.96 -23.32
CA LYS A 48 -29.04 56.17 -24.25
C LYS A 48 -28.71 56.90 -25.56
N SER A 49 -28.69 58.23 -25.52
CA SER A 49 -28.60 59.14 -26.67
C SER A 49 -27.20 59.73 -26.86
N CYS A 50 -26.18 59.05 -26.30
CA CYS A 50 -24.80 59.53 -26.14
C CYS A 50 -24.06 59.91 -27.43
N GLY A 51 -24.57 59.56 -28.62
CA GLY A 51 -23.93 59.78 -29.92
C GLY A 51 -23.74 61.25 -30.34
N ARG A 52 -24.15 62.21 -29.52
CA ARG A 52 -23.90 63.65 -29.68
C ARG A 52 -22.97 64.24 -28.61
N LEU A 53 -22.58 63.45 -27.60
CA LEU A 53 -21.85 63.92 -26.43
C LEU A 53 -20.34 63.93 -26.67
N SER A 54 -19.71 65.07 -26.36
CA SER A 54 -18.26 65.24 -26.41
C SER A 54 -17.66 65.02 -25.02
N PHE A 55 -17.26 63.77 -24.74
CA PHE A 55 -16.69 63.39 -23.44
C PHE A 55 -15.47 64.26 -23.04
N GLU A 56 -14.68 64.74 -24.00
CA GLU A 56 -13.56 65.65 -23.75
C GLU A 56 -14.03 67.04 -23.27
N GLU A 57 -15.14 67.55 -23.79
CA GLU A 57 -15.72 68.85 -23.38
C GLU A 57 -16.46 68.75 -22.04
N LEU A 58 -17.16 67.64 -21.79
CA LEU A 58 -17.82 67.36 -20.51
C LEU A 58 -16.79 67.14 -19.39
N TYR A 59 -15.72 66.38 -19.64
CA TYR A 59 -14.59 66.25 -18.72
C TYR A 59 -13.91 67.62 -18.47
N ARG A 60 -13.79 68.48 -19.49
CA ARG A 60 -13.32 69.87 -19.33
C ARG A 60 -14.27 70.73 -18.50
N ALA A 61 -15.59 70.54 -18.58
CA ALA A 61 -16.56 71.23 -17.73
C ALA A 61 -16.40 70.82 -16.26
N ALA A 62 -16.38 69.52 -15.97
CA ALA A 62 -16.12 68.98 -14.63
C ALA A 62 -14.76 69.47 -14.08
N TYR A 63 -13.70 69.42 -14.89
CA TYR A 63 -12.37 69.93 -14.54
C TYR A 63 -12.39 71.41 -14.14
N LYS A 64 -13.07 72.30 -14.91
CA LYS A 64 -13.21 73.73 -14.57
C LYS A 64 -13.90 73.94 -13.21
N ILE A 65 -14.92 73.16 -12.90
CA ILE A 65 -15.69 73.25 -11.65
C ILE A 65 -14.82 72.85 -10.45
N VAL A 66 -14.14 71.70 -10.54
CA VAL A 66 -13.25 71.18 -9.49
C VAL A 66 -12.06 72.11 -9.25
N LEU A 67 -11.42 72.62 -10.31
CA LEU A 67 -10.31 73.58 -10.22
C LEU A 67 -10.67 74.86 -9.46
N ARG A 68 -11.97 75.24 -9.46
CA ARG A 68 -12.51 76.42 -8.75
C ARG A 68 -12.96 76.12 -7.31
N LYS A 69 -12.62 74.95 -6.76
CA LYS A 69 -13.04 74.47 -5.44
C LYS A 69 -14.57 74.31 -5.27
N LYS A 70 -15.31 74.08 -6.35
CA LYS A 70 -16.76 73.74 -6.30
C LYS A 70 -17.01 72.24 -6.45
N GLY A 71 -16.07 71.40 -5.99
CA GLY A 71 -16.17 69.93 -6.08
C GLY A 71 -17.33 69.35 -5.26
N GLU A 72 -17.46 69.77 -4.01
CA GLU A 72 -18.57 69.39 -3.12
C GLU A 72 -19.95 69.67 -3.74
N LEU A 73 -20.16 70.91 -4.21
CA LEU A 73 -21.42 71.31 -4.85
C LEU A 73 -21.71 70.52 -6.13
N LEU A 74 -20.69 70.08 -6.88
CA LEU A 74 -20.87 69.21 -8.04
C LEU A 74 -21.29 67.79 -7.61
N TYR A 75 -20.63 67.24 -6.59
CA TYR A 75 -20.93 65.91 -6.04
C TYR A 75 -22.38 65.82 -5.56
N ASP A 76 -22.82 66.78 -4.74
CA ASP A 76 -24.16 66.79 -4.15
C ASP A 76 -25.25 67.06 -5.21
N ARG A 77 -24.95 67.83 -6.27
CA ARG A 77 -25.87 68.04 -7.41
C ARG A 77 -26.02 66.79 -8.29
N VAL A 78 -24.96 66.02 -8.54
CA VAL A 78 -25.04 64.73 -9.25
C VAL A 78 -25.87 63.74 -8.44
N LYS A 79 -25.66 63.64 -7.12
CA LYS A 79 -26.48 62.81 -6.23
C LYS A 79 -27.96 63.18 -6.30
N GLN A 80 -28.30 64.47 -6.19
CA GLN A 80 -29.68 64.95 -6.30
C GLN A 80 -30.33 64.68 -7.67
N PHE A 81 -29.55 64.68 -8.76
CA PHE A 81 -30.04 64.36 -10.09
C PHE A 81 -30.43 62.88 -10.21
N GLU A 82 -29.59 61.96 -9.73
CA GLU A 82 -29.88 60.52 -9.74
C GLU A 82 -31.08 60.16 -8.84
N GLU A 83 -31.18 60.76 -7.65
CA GLU A 83 -32.33 60.60 -6.75
C GLU A 83 -33.66 61.02 -7.42
N GLN A 84 -33.66 62.14 -8.15
CA GLN A 84 -34.82 62.62 -8.91
C GLN A 84 -35.12 61.76 -10.14
N TRP A 85 -34.09 61.29 -10.84
CA TRP A 85 -34.22 60.41 -11.99
C TRP A 85 -34.89 59.08 -11.61
N PHE A 86 -34.46 58.48 -10.50
CA PHE A 86 -35.08 57.26 -9.97
C PHE A 86 -36.56 57.45 -9.64
N ALA A 87 -36.89 58.51 -8.88
CA ALA A 87 -38.26 58.79 -8.46
C ALA A 87 -39.22 59.04 -9.64
N GLN A 88 -38.75 59.71 -10.70
CA GLN A 88 -39.59 60.07 -11.85
C GLN A 88 -39.65 59.00 -12.94
N HIS A 89 -38.54 58.31 -13.22
CA HIS A 89 -38.37 57.49 -14.42
C HIS A 89 -38.07 56.02 -14.18
N VAL A 90 -37.79 55.59 -12.94
CA VAL A 90 -37.39 54.20 -12.64
C VAL A 90 -38.40 53.50 -11.73
N ILE A 91 -38.66 54.04 -10.55
CA ILE A 91 -39.56 53.41 -9.55
C ILE A 91 -40.96 53.10 -10.15
N PRO A 92 -41.63 54.02 -10.87
CA PRO A 92 -42.94 53.73 -11.47
C PRO A 92 -42.94 52.61 -12.52
N LYS A 93 -41.80 52.30 -13.15
CA LYS A 93 -41.69 51.16 -14.08
C LYS A 93 -41.63 49.82 -13.32
N ILE A 94 -41.02 49.81 -12.14
CA ILE A 94 -40.88 48.60 -11.32
C ILE A 94 -42.18 48.31 -10.57
N GLU A 95 -42.85 49.33 -10.03
CA GLU A 95 -44.16 49.20 -9.36
C GLU A 95 -45.21 48.50 -10.24
N VAL A 96 -45.29 48.87 -11.52
CA VAL A 96 -46.21 48.27 -12.50
C VAL A 96 -45.94 46.77 -12.75
N LEU A 97 -44.72 46.28 -12.48
CA LEU A 97 -44.38 44.86 -12.58
C LEU A 97 -44.75 44.06 -11.32
N VAL A 98 -44.95 44.71 -10.16
CA VAL A 98 -45.28 44.04 -8.90
C VAL A 98 -46.77 43.73 -8.81
N THR A 99 -47.16 42.60 -9.40
CA THR A 99 -48.54 42.10 -9.35
C THR A 99 -48.90 41.51 -7.98
N LYS A 100 -50.20 41.46 -7.65
CA LYS A 100 -50.74 40.81 -6.44
C LYS A 100 -50.33 39.33 -6.31
N ASN A 101 -50.06 38.65 -7.42
CA ASN A 101 -49.59 37.26 -7.42
C ASN A 101 -48.13 37.14 -6.95
N LEU A 102 -47.27 38.14 -7.23
CA LEU A 102 -45.90 38.15 -6.72
C LEU A 102 -45.88 38.41 -5.21
N ILE A 103 -46.81 39.25 -4.72
CA ILE A 103 -47.00 39.49 -3.28
C ILE A 103 -47.50 38.20 -2.58
N SER A 104 -48.42 37.42 -3.16
CA SER A 104 -48.86 36.15 -2.56
C SER A 104 -47.80 35.05 -2.59
N ILE A 105 -46.92 35.03 -3.62
CA ILE A 105 -45.70 34.19 -3.64
C ILE A 105 -44.75 34.63 -2.51
N GLY A 106 -44.50 35.93 -2.35
CA GLY A 106 -43.69 36.49 -1.25
C GLY A 106 -44.24 36.23 0.15
N MET A 107 -45.54 35.91 0.28
CA MET A 107 -46.17 35.49 1.54
C MET A 107 -46.29 33.97 1.69
N GLY A 108 -45.83 33.17 0.71
CA GLY A 108 -45.94 31.71 0.73
C GLY A 108 -47.38 31.17 0.61
N GLN A 109 -48.31 31.97 0.10
CA GLN A 109 -49.75 31.65 0.02
C GLN A 109 -50.26 31.69 -1.42
N SER A 110 -49.53 31.07 -2.35
CA SER A 110 -49.89 31.05 -3.77
C SER A 110 -50.59 29.75 -4.17
N SER A 111 -51.81 29.86 -4.69
CA SER A 111 -52.60 28.75 -5.25
C SER A 111 -52.51 28.65 -6.78
N SER A 112 -51.62 29.41 -7.42
CA SER A 112 -51.44 29.44 -8.88
C SER A 112 -50.45 28.39 -9.38
N SER A 113 -50.60 28.00 -10.66
CA SER A 113 -49.78 26.95 -11.25
C SER A 113 -48.30 27.36 -11.38
N ALA A 114 -47.39 26.37 -11.33
CA ALA A 114 -45.95 26.63 -11.46
C ALA A 114 -45.61 27.43 -12.74
N ASN A 115 -46.30 27.17 -13.85
CA ASN A 115 -46.16 27.92 -15.10
C ASN A 115 -46.53 29.40 -14.97
N GLU A 116 -47.63 29.73 -14.29
CA GLU A 116 -48.05 31.12 -14.06
C GLU A 116 -47.11 31.83 -13.10
N ARG A 117 -46.68 31.15 -12.02
CA ARG A 117 -45.69 31.66 -11.06
C ARG A 117 -44.36 31.96 -11.73
N ARG A 118 -43.82 31.02 -12.52
CA ARG A 118 -42.60 31.18 -13.32
C ARG A 118 -42.70 32.39 -14.26
N GLN A 119 -43.72 32.44 -15.13
CA GLN A 119 -43.86 33.53 -16.11
C GLN A 119 -44.06 34.91 -15.47
N THR A 120 -44.70 34.97 -14.29
CA THR A 120 -44.89 36.23 -13.57
C THR A 120 -43.58 36.66 -12.91
N GLY A 121 -42.85 35.71 -12.31
CA GLY A 121 -41.53 35.93 -11.70
C GLY A 121 -40.49 36.36 -12.74
N GLU A 122 -40.37 35.65 -13.87
CA GLU A 122 -39.43 35.98 -14.95
C GLU A 122 -39.61 37.42 -15.46
N LYS A 123 -40.85 37.89 -15.65
CA LYS A 123 -41.15 39.27 -16.08
C LYS A 123 -40.66 40.30 -15.07
N PHE A 124 -40.85 40.05 -13.78
CA PHE A 124 -40.42 40.93 -12.71
C PHE A 124 -38.89 40.93 -12.53
N LEU A 125 -38.28 39.75 -12.41
CA LEU A 125 -36.81 39.60 -12.33
C LEU A 125 -36.14 40.29 -13.52
N LYS A 126 -36.68 40.10 -14.73
CA LYS A 126 -36.15 40.74 -15.95
C LYS A 126 -36.25 42.26 -15.89
N GLY A 127 -37.37 42.82 -15.46
CA GLY A 127 -37.50 44.28 -15.32
C GLY A 127 -36.52 44.89 -14.31
N VAL A 128 -36.29 44.21 -13.18
CA VAL A 128 -35.30 44.64 -12.18
C VAL A 128 -33.88 44.54 -12.75
N ARG A 129 -33.54 43.43 -13.42
CA ARG A 129 -32.25 43.23 -14.09
C ARG A 129 -31.98 44.29 -15.15
N ASP A 130 -32.90 44.45 -16.11
CA ASP A 130 -32.72 45.35 -17.25
C ASP A 130 -32.54 46.81 -16.76
N THR A 131 -33.21 47.18 -15.66
CA THR A 131 -33.02 48.47 -14.98
C THR A 131 -31.64 48.60 -14.32
N TRP A 132 -31.13 47.55 -13.68
CA TRP A 132 -29.79 47.54 -13.08
C TRP A 132 -28.67 47.60 -14.12
N GLU A 133 -28.79 46.83 -15.21
CA GLU A 133 -27.83 46.82 -16.31
C GLU A 133 -27.77 48.20 -16.99
N ASP A 134 -28.93 48.86 -17.19
CA ASP A 134 -29.02 50.23 -17.68
C ASP A 134 -28.42 51.28 -16.72
N HIS A 135 -28.67 51.16 -15.41
CA HIS A 135 -28.10 52.06 -14.40
C HIS A 135 -26.58 51.93 -14.34
N ASN A 136 -26.07 50.72 -14.23
CA ASN A 136 -24.63 50.45 -14.17
C ASN A 136 -23.92 50.96 -15.43
N MET A 137 -24.49 50.75 -16.63
CA MET A 137 -23.92 51.29 -17.87
C MET A 137 -23.87 52.84 -17.86
N SER A 138 -24.95 53.48 -17.39
CA SER A 138 -25.04 54.94 -17.27
C SER A 138 -24.03 55.50 -16.26
N MET A 139 -23.82 54.80 -15.14
CA MET A 139 -22.88 55.21 -14.09
C MET A 139 -21.42 55.07 -14.50
N ASN A 140 -21.07 54.07 -15.33
CA ASN A 140 -19.72 53.98 -15.90
C ASN A 140 -19.42 55.19 -16.81
N MET A 141 -20.34 55.57 -17.71
CA MET A 141 -20.16 56.77 -18.54
C MET A 141 -20.09 58.07 -17.71
N THR A 142 -20.86 58.14 -16.63
CA THR A 142 -20.85 59.26 -15.68
C THR A 142 -19.52 59.35 -14.93
N ALA A 143 -18.95 58.22 -14.50
CA ALA A 143 -17.65 58.15 -13.85
C ALA A 143 -16.50 58.58 -14.78
N ASP A 144 -16.53 58.21 -16.07
CA ASP A 144 -15.54 58.66 -17.06
C ASP A 144 -15.53 60.20 -17.21
N ILE A 145 -16.71 60.82 -17.27
CA ILE A 145 -16.87 62.29 -17.32
C ILE A 145 -16.37 62.94 -16.02
N LEU A 146 -16.71 62.34 -14.88
CA LEU A 146 -16.41 62.86 -13.54
C LEU A 146 -15.06 62.39 -12.97
N MET A 147 -14.21 61.69 -13.74
CA MET A 147 -12.93 61.13 -13.28
C MET A 147 -12.01 62.16 -12.59
N TYR A 148 -12.11 63.46 -12.92
CA TYR A 148 -11.34 64.51 -12.24
C TYR A 148 -11.95 64.99 -10.91
N LEU A 149 -13.26 64.76 -10.68
CA LEU A 149 -13.88 64.95 -9.37
C LEU A 149 -13.32 63.94 -8.36
N ASP A 150 -13.27 62.66 -8.70
CA ASP A 150 -12.72 61.64 -7.79
C ASP A 150 -11.22 61.86 -7.53
N ARG A 151 -10.42 62.04 -8.61
CA ARG A 151 -8.98 62.31 -8.48
C ARG A 151 -8.65 63.66 -7.83
N GLY A 152 -9.56 64.63 -7.90
CA GLY A 152 -9.33 66.00 -7.47
C GLY A 152 -9.92 66.36 -6.10
N TYR A 153 -10.98 65.68 -5.67
CA TYR A 153 -11.75 66.03 -4.47
C TYR A 153 -11.90 64.87 -3.48
N THR A 154 -12.40 63.69 -3.88
CA THR A 154 -12.61 62.59 -2.91
C THR A 154 -11.30 62.03 -2.36
N GLN A 155 -10.20 62.10 -3.12
CA GLN A 155 -8.84 61.81 -2.60
C GLN A 155 -8.30 62.83 -1.57
N GLN A 156 -8.96 63.99 -1.38
CA GLN A 156 -8.54 65.01 -0.40
C GLN A 156 -9.37 65.00 0.90
N GLU A 157 -10.57 64.41 0.89
CA GLU A 157 -11.46 64.30 2.05
C GLU A 157 -11.74 62.83 2.38
N PRO A 158 -11.01 62.20 3.33
CA PRO A 158 -11.09 60.76 3.61
C PRO A 158 -12.43 60.20 4.14
N SER A 159 -13.52 60.98 4.13
CA SER A 159 -14.86 60.54 4.52
C SER A 159 -15.91 60.66 3.40
N ARG A 160 -15.51 60.94 2.15
CA ARG A 160 -16.40 60.84 0.97
C ARG A 160 -15.89 59.75 0.03
N VAL A 161 -16.80 58.86 -0.34
CA VAL A 161 -16.58 57.71 -1.24
C VAL A 161 -16.55 58.21 -2.71
N PRO A 162 -15.96 57.49 -3.69
CA PRO A 162 -16.02 57.89 -5.10
C PRO A 162 -17.45 57.98 -5.64
N ILE A 163 -17.70 58.92 -6.57
CA ILE A 163 -19.08 59.22 -7.03
C ILE A 163 -19.80 58.00 -7.61
N PHE A 164 -19.07 57.13 -8.33
CA PHE A 164 -19.61 55.87 -8.87
C PHE A 164 -20.16 54.94 -7.78
N ALA A 165 -19.41 54.75 -6.68
CA ALA A 165 -19.83 53.87 -5.60
C ALA A 165 -21.01 54.46 -4.81
N THR A 166 -21.08 55.78 -4.62
CA THR A 166 -22.29 56.42 -4.06
C THR A 166 -23.49 56.27 -5.00
N THR A 167 -23.38 56.51 -6.33
CA THR A 167 -24.54 56.38 -7.23
C THR A 167 -24.99 54.94 -7.45
N ILE A 168 -24.10 53.96 -7.30
CA ILE A 168 -24.44 52.54 -7.18
C ILE A 168 -25.16 52.27 -5.84
N ALA A 169 -24.71 52.85 -4.73
CA ALA A 169 -25.38 52.73 -3.43
C ALA A 169 -26.80 53.38 -3.40
N LEU A 170 -27.05 54.43 -4.18
CA LEU A 170 -28.40 54.99 -4.34
C LEU A 170 -29.39 53.96 -4.91
N PHE A 171 -28.96 53.04 -5.77
CA PHE A 171 -29.82 51.98 -6.31
C PHE A 171 -30.31 51.02 -5.21
N ARG A 172 -29.44 50.69 -4.24
CA ARG A 172 -29.84 49.95 -3.03
C ARG A 172 -30.90 50.73 -2.26
N ASP A 173 -30.65 51.99 -1.95
CA ASP A 173 -31.46 52.74 -0.98
C ASP A 173 -32.79 53.24 -1.55
N HIS A 174 -32.82 53.67 -2.81
CA HIS A 174 -34.01 54.26 -3.43
C HIS A 174 -34.81 53.27 -4.29
N ILE A 175 -34.25 52.13 -4.69
CA ILE A 175 -34.96 51.10 -5.48
C ILE A 175 -35.13 49.82 -4.66
N LEU A 176 -34.05 49.14 -4.25
CA LEU A 176 -34.20 47.83 -3.57
C LEU A 176 -34.80 47.93 -2.16
N ARG A 177 -34.48 48.99 -1.41
CA ARG A 177 -35.02 49.31 -0.07
C ARG A 177 -36.28 50.19 -0.12
N SER A 178 -36.89 50.42 -1.29
CA SER A 178 -38.15 51.16 -1.38
C SER A 178 -39.37 50.32 -0.96
N CYS A 179 -40.36 50.97 -0.35
CA CYS A 179 -41.66 50.37 -0.03
C CYS A 179 -42.63 50.57 -1.19
N LEU A 180 -43.35 49.51 -1.57
CA LEU A 180 -44.21 49.49 -2.76
C LEU A 180 -45.56 50.22 -2.61
N ASN A 181 -45.96 50.54 -1.38
CA ASN A 181 -47.17 51.32 -1.05
C ASN A 181 -46.96 51.94 0.35
N GLU A 182 -47.53 53.11 0.61
CA GLU A 182 -47.53 53.74 1.95
C GLU A 182 -48.12 52.84 3.05
N ASN A 183 -48.99 51.89 2.67
CA ASN A 183 -49.69 50.97 3.55
C ASN A 183 -49.05 49.57 3.64
N THR A 184 -47.82 49.35 3.18
CA THR A 184 -47.22 47.99 3.16
C THR A 184 -45.71 47.99 3.42
N SER A 185 -45.30 47.39 4.53
CA SER A 185 -43.90 47.30 5.00
C SER A 185 -43.04 46.25 4.27
N GLN A 186 -43.41 45.83 3.06
CA GLN A 186 -42.60 44.90 2.24
C GLN A 186 -41.72 45.68 1.27
N LEU A 187 -40.42 45.40 1.29
CA LEU A 187 -39.45 46.04 0.42
C LEU A 187 -39.36 45.32 -0.93
N ILE A 188 -38.94 46.02 -1.99
CA ILE A 188 -38.73 45.39 -3.30
C ILE A 188 -37.71 44.23 -3.21
N ILE A 189 -36.68 44.35 -2.36
CA ILE A 189 -35.71 43.28 -2.09
C ILE A 189 -36.33 42.02 -1.46
N ASP A 190 -37.38 42.14 -0.64
CA ASP A 190 -38.05 40.97 -0.04
C ASP A 190 -38.78 40.14 -1.09
N ILE A 191 -39.44 40.80 -2.05
CA ILE A 191 -40.15 40.16 -3.15
C ILE A 191 -39.15 39.59 -4.17
N LEU A 192 -38.09 40.35 -4.50
CA LEU A 192 -36.98 39.89 -5.35
C LEU A 192 -36.40 38.56 -4.84
N ILE A 193 -35.98 38.51 -3.58
CA ILE A 193 -35.40 37.31 -2.98
C ILE A 193 -36.44 36.18 -2.95
N SER A 194 -37.68 36.45 -2.54
CA SER A 194 -38.72 35.42 -2.49
C SER A 194 -39.02 34.79 -3.85
N VAL A 195 -39.05 35.59 -4.92
CA VAL A 195 -39.27 35.13 -6.31
C VAL A 195 -38.07 34.33 -6.83
N MET A 196 -36.83 34.74 -6.51
CA MET A 196 -35.63 33.96 -6.85
C MET A 196 -35.64 32.60 -6.13
N LEU A 197 -36.05 32.54 -4.87
CA LEU A 197 -36.14 31.29 -4.09
C LEU A 197 -37.27 30.36 -4.56
N ASP A 198 -38.42 30.90 -4.98
CA ASP A 198 -39.51 30.10 -5.57
C ASP A 198 -39.07 29.44 -6.88
N GLN A 199 -38.39 30.18 -7.77
CA GLN A 199 -37.82 29.64 -9.01
C GLN A 199 -36.75 28.57 -8.74
N ILE A 200 -35.87 28.75 -7.74
CA ILE A 200 -34.88 27.74 -7.37
C ILE A 200 -35.55 26.46 -6.83
N ASN A 201 -36.65 26.57 -6.10
CA ASN A 201 -37.40 25.40 -5.63
C ASN A 201 -38.13 24.69 -6.78
N MET A 202 -38.69 25.42 -7.75
CA MET A 202 -39.21 24.84 -9.00
C MET A 202 -38.14 24.00 -9.71
N GLU A 203 -36.91 24.50 -9.82
CA GLU A 203 -35.79 23.73 -10.41
C GLU A 203 -35.46 22.46 -9.62
N ARG A 204 -35.50 22.51 -8.27
CA ARG A 204 -35.33 21.32 -7.41
C ARG A 204 -36.47 20.31 -7.57
N GLU A 205 -37.67 20.75 -7.92
CA GLU A 205 -38.83 19.89 -8.22
C GLU A 205 -38.79 19.33 -9.65
N GLY A 206 -38.03 19.95 -10.56
CA GLY A 206 -37.75 19.48 -11.93
C GLY A 206 -38.26 20.40 -13.05
N ASP A 207 -38.82 21.57 -12.71
CA ASP A 207 -39.25 22.58 -13.68
C ASP A 207 -38.05 23.34 -14.28
N VAL A 208 -38.20 23.80 -15.53
CA VAL A 208 -37.16 24.56 -16.24
C VAL A 208 -37.26 26.05 -15.93
N ILE A 209 -36.15 26.71 -15.59
CA ILE A 209 -36.07 28.14 -15.25
C ILE A 209 -34.98 28.87 -16.03
N ASP A 210 -35.07 30.20 -16.17
CA ASP A 210 -33.96 31.01 -16.68
C ASP A 210 -32.87 31.21 -15.62
N ARG A 211 -31.91 30.27 -15.61
CA ARG A 211 -30.72 30.32 -14.75
C ARG A 211 -29.90 31.60 -14.92
N ASN A 212 -29.80 32.14 -16.15
CA ASN A 212 -29.00 33.34 -16.42
C ASN A 212 -29.66 34.58 -15.81
N LEU A 213 -30.99 34.65 -15.84
CA LEU A 213 -31.75 35.72 -15.22
C LEU A 213 -31.55 35.75 -13.70
N ILE A 214 -31.68 34.60 -13.02
CA ILE A 214 -31.37 34.51 -11.59
C ILE A 214 -29.91 34.89 -11.33
N ARG A 215 -28.97 34.49 -12.20
CA ARG A 215 -27.57 34.86 -12.04
C ARG A 215 -27.31 36.36 -12.17
N SER A 216 -27.92 37.07 -13.12
CA SER A 216 -27.77 38.53 -13.18
C SER A 216 -28.34 39.21 -11.93
N CYS A 217 -29.48 38.74 -11.40
CA CYS A 217 -30.04 39.24 -10.14
C CYS A 217 -29.14 38.91 -8.92
N SER A 218 -28.53 37.73 -8.89
CA SER A 218 -27.54 37.30 -7.89
C SER A 218 -26.33 38.24 -7.90
N ARG A 219 -25.73 38.46 -9.08
CA ARG A 219 -24.59 39.37 -9.28
C ARG A 219 -24.90 40.82 -8.89
N MET A 220 -26.09 41.33 -9.20
CA MET A 220 -26.54 42.64 -8.73
C MET A 220 -26.46 42.76 -7.20
N LEU A 221 -26.91 41.74 -6.46
CA LEU A 221 -26.83 41.72 -4.99
C LEU A 221 -25.39 41.57 -4.47
N SER A 222 -24.48 40.99 -5.26
CA SER A 222 -23.05 40.92 -4.94
C SER A 222 -22.30 42.23 -5.25
N CYS A 223 -22.77 43.04 -6.20
CA CYS A 223 -22.24 44.37 -6.51
C CYS A 223 -22.73 45.48 -5.55
N LEU A 224 -23.59 45.15 -4.58
CA LEU A 224 -24.19 46.11 -3.65
C LEU A 224 -23.83 45.75 -2.21
N TYR A 225 -23.41 46.73 -1.43
CA TYR A 225 -23.04 46.60 -0.02
C TYR A 225 -24.15 47.09 0.92
N GLU A 226 -24.18 46.68 2.19
CA GLU A 226 -25.13 47.21 3.18
C GLU A 226 -24.93 48.69 3.51
N THR A 227 -23.68 49.16 3.42
CA THR A 227 -23.18 50.50 3.80
C THR A 227 -22.52 51.19 2.60
N GLU A 228 -22.12 52.46 2.72
CA GLU A 228 -21.24 53.10 1.71
C GLU A 228 -19.77 52.61 1.83
N ASP A 229 -19.39 51.96 2.95
CA ASP A 229 -18.13 51.22 3.05
C ASP A 229 -18.15 49.95 2.17
N GLU A 230 -17.30 49.90 1.14
CA GLU A 230 -17.12 48.77 0.21
C GLU A 230 -16.39 47.57 0.85
N ASN A 231 -17.03 46.91 1.81
CA ASN A 231 -16.49 45.71 2.45
C ASN A 231 -17.08 44.44 1.83
N GLU A 232 -16.24 43.64 1.18
CA GLU A 232 -16.59 42.36 0.52
C GLU A 232 -17.43 41.41 1.39
N SER A 233 -17.24 41.41 2.72
CA SER A 233 -18.01 40.59 3.67
C SER A 233 -19.42 41.12 3.99
N LYS A 234 -19.80 42.30 3.46
CA LYS A 234 -21.07 43.00 3.69
C LYS A 234 -21.89 43.23 2.41
N THR A 235 -21.73 42.39 1.39
CA THR A 235 -22.59 42.43 0.20
C THR A 235 -24.02 41.99 0.53
N LEU A 236 -25.03 42.57 -0.13
CA LEU A 236 -26.44 42.22 0.07
C LEU A 236 -26.73 40.74 -0.26
N TYR A 237 -25.92 40.16 -1.17
CA TYR A 237 -25.93 38.73 -1.44
C TYR A 237 -25.59 37.91 -0.19
N LEU A 238 -24.51 38.24 0.54
CA LEU A 238 -24.10 37.49 1.73
C LEU A 238 -25.00 37.79 2.94
N THR A 239 -25.38 39.05 3.16
CA THR A 239 -26.14 39.46 4.36
C THR A 239 -27.63 39.10 4.28
N VAL A 240 -28.26 39.26 3.12
CA VAL A 240 -29.72 39.09 2.95
C VAL A 240 -30.08 37.83 2.18
N PHE A 241 -29.51 37.63 0.98
CA PHE A 241 -29.92 36.50 0.11
C PHE A 241 -29.42 35.15 0.63
N GLN A 242 -28.12 34.99 0.91
CA GLN A 242 -27.51 33.73 1.32
C GLN A 242 -28.18 33.16 2.58
N ASN A 243 -28.44 34.00 3.59
CA ASN A 243 -29.10 33.57 4.81
C ASN A 243 -30.51 33.03 4.55
N ARG A 244 -31.35 33.76 3.80
CA ARG A 244 -32.71 33.32 3.44
C ARG A 244 -32.70 32.07 2.54
N PHE A 245 -31.76 31.99 1.61
CA PHE A 245 -31.53 30.80 0.78
C PHE A 245 -31.21 29.57 1.62
N LEU A 246 -30.29 29.67 2.58
CA LEU A 246 -29.90 28.54 3.44
C LEU A 246 -31.07 28.09 4.33
N VAL A 247 -31.83 29.02 4.92
CA VAL A 247 -33.03 28.69 5.71
C VAL A 247 -34.08 27.96 4.86
N LYS A 248 -34.45 28.51 3.69
CA LYS A 248 -35.45 27.87 2.81
C LYS A 248 -34.98 26.55 2.21
N SER A 249 -33.67 26.41 1.96
CA SER A 249 -33.11 25.14 1.51
C SER A 249 -33.10 24.07 2.60
N ASN A 250 -32.90 24.46 3.86
CA ASN A 250 -33.05 23.54 5.00
C ASN A 250 -34.50 23.07 5.14
N GLU A 251 -35.47 23.98 5.09
CA GLU A 251 -36.90 23.63 5.12
C GLU A 251 -37.29 22.65 3.99
N PHE A 252 -36.71 22.81 2.79
CA PHE A 252 -36.93 21.94 1.64
C PHE A 252 -36.32 20.54 1.85
N TYR A 253 -35.03 20.46 2.21
CA TYR A 253 -34.34 19.17 2.35
C TYR A 253 -34.81 18.36 3.56
N GLU A 254 -35.25 19.02 4.64
CA GLU A 254 -35.94 18.39 5.76
C GLU A 254 -37.20 17.63 5.30
N GLN A 255 -38.08 18.30 4.56
CA GLN A 255 -39.32 17.71 4.02
C GLN A 255 -39.02 16.59 3.00
N GLU A 256 -37.99 16.75 2.18
CA GLU A 256 -37.56 15.70 1.24
C GLU A 256 -36.98 14.47 1.96
N CYS A 257 -36.21 14.65 3.05
CA CYS A 257 -35.70 13.54 3.86
C CYS A 257 -36.83 12.74 4.52
N GLN A 258 -37.78 13.45 5.15
CA GLN A 258 -38.96 12.83 5.77
C GLN A 258 -39.87 12.09 4.77
N ARG A 259 -39.83 12.47 3.47
CA ARG A 259 -40.47 11.70 2.39
C ARG A 259 -39.68 10.43 2.07
N LEU A 260 -38.37 10.54 1.88
CA LEU A 260 -37.49 9.40 1.58
C LEU A 260 -37.54 8.32 2.67
N LEU A 261 -37.61 8.70 3.95
CA LEU A 261 -37.71 7.77 5.09
C LEU A 261 -39.02 6.96 5.12
N ARG A 262 -40.10 7.43 4.48
CA ARG A 262 -41.38 6.71 4.41
C ARG A 262 -41.53 5.91 3.12
N ASP A 263 -41.08 6.48 2.01
CA ASP A 263 -41.52 6.09 0.67
C ASP A 263 -40.41 5.41 -0.17
N ALA A 264 -39.15 5.37 0.30
CA ALA A 264 -38.00 4.90 -0.46
C ALA A 264 -37.09 3.90 0.30
N ASP A 265 -36.32 3.10 -0.44
CA ASP A 265 -35.28 2.22 0.11
C ASP A 265 -33.95 2.95 0.30
N ALA A 266 -33.05 2.38 1.10
CA ALA A 266 -31.72 2.95 1.36
C ALA A 266 -30.92 3.19 0.06
N SER A 267 -31.04 2.31 -0.94
CA SER A 267 -30.33 2.43 -2.23
C SER A 267 -30.84 3.63 -3.06
N THR A 268 -32.15 3.92 -2.98
CA THR A 268 -32.75 5.11 -3.60
C THR A 268 -32.36 6.38 -2.87
N TRP A 269 -32.34 6.39 -1.52
CA TRP A 269 -31.80 7.49 -0.72
C TRP A 269 -30.34 7.81 -1.11
N LEU A 270 -29.46 6.82 -1.17
CA LEU A 270 -28.06 7.00 -1.57
C LEU A 270 -27.91 7.69 -2.94
N ARG A 271 -28.61 7.18 -3.96
CA ARG A 271 -28.61 7.77 -5.31
C ARG A 271 -29.26 9.14 -5.36
N HIS A 272 -30.27 9.40 -4.54
CA HIS A 272 -30.95 10.69 -4.48
C HIS A 272 -30.08 11.76 -3.81
N THR A 273 -29.53 11.48 -2.63
CA THR A 273 -28.64 12.40 -1.88
C THR A 273 -27.38 12.75 -2.68
N GLN A 274 -26.75 11.76 -3.35
CA GLN A 274 -25.63 12.01 -4.25
C GLN A 274 -26.02 12.89 -5.46
N ARG A 275 -27.27 12.81 -5.94
CA ARG A 275 -27.79 13.68 -7.02
C ARG A 275 -27.98 15.11 -6.52
N ARG A 276 -28.67 15.32 -5.39
CA ARG A 276 -28.89 16.64 -4.78
C ARG A 276 -27.59 17.38 -4.47
N LEU A 277 -26.58 16.67 -3.99
CA LEU A 277 -25.23 17.22 -3.77
C LEU A 277 -24.59 17.73 -5.09
N ASN A 278 -24.80 17.02 -6.21
CA ASN A 278 -24.29 17.46 -7.51
C ASN A 278 -25.11 18.63 -8.09
N GLU A 279 -26.43 18.63 -7.87
CA GLU A 279 -27.35 19.70 -8.30
C GLU A 279 -27.02 21.04 -7.61
N GLU A 280 -26.70 21.07 -6.30
CA GLU A 280 -26.26 22.31 -5.65
C GLU A 280 -24.87 22.77 -6.09
N VAL A 281 -23.95 21.85 -6.40
CA VAL A 281 -22.64 22.20 -7.00
C VAL A 281 -22.83 22.86 -8.36
N ASP A 282 -23.70 22.31 -9.22
CA ASP A 282 -24.07 22.92 -10.50
C ASP A 282 -24.78 24.27 -10.31
N ARG A 283 -25.66 24.41 -9.30
CA ARG A 283 -26.38 25.66 -9.00
C ARG A 283 -25.47 26.78 -8.54
N CYS A 284 -24.52 26.52 -7.64
CA CYS A 284 -23.47 27.48 -7.25
C CYS A 284 -22.42 27.72 -8.35
N GLY A 285 -22.35 26.85 -9.37
CA GLY A 285 -21.53 27.08 -10.57
C GLY A 285 -22.23 27.94 -11.62
N THR A 286 -23.55 27.74 -11.82
CA THR A 286 -24.31 28.25 -12.98
C THR A 286 -25.32 29.36 -12.66
N THR A 287 -25.98 29.33 -11.50
CA THR A 287 -27.21 30.09 -11.21
C THR A 287 -27.08 31.10 -10.08
N ILE A 288 -26.31 30.79 -9.04
CA ILE A 288 -25.97 31.68 -7.90
C ILE A 288 -24.45 31.75 -7.70
N GLU A 289 -23.96 32.60 -6.78
CA GLU A 289 -22.50 32.73 -6.57
C GLU A 289 -21.90 31.62 -5.69
N LEU A 290 -20.61 31.35 -5.93
CA LEU A 290 -19.86 30.18 -5.45
C LEU A 290 -19.57 30.21 -3.94
N GLU A 291 -19.56 31.40 -3.34
CA GLU A 291 -19.31 31.69 -1.92
C GLU A 291 -20.37 31.08 -0.97
N THR A 292 -21.49 30.59 -1.53
CA THR A 292 -22.57 29.88 -0.83
C THR A 292 -22.36 28.36 -0.81
N LEU A 293 -21.48 27.81 -1.65
CA LEU A 293 -21.28 26.36 -1.80
C LEU A 293 -20.87 25.66 -0.48
N PRO A 294 -19.92 26.17 0.32
CA PRO A 294 -19.53 25.54 1.59
C PRO A 294 -20.65 25.46 2.64
N GLN A 295 -21.67 26.31 2.53
CA GLN A 295 -22.77 26.44 3.50
C GLN A 295 -23.95 25.56 3.06
N ILE A 296 -24.32 25.56 1.78
CA ILE A 296 -25.43 24.72 1.28
C ILE A 296 -25.09 23.23 1.32
N LEU A 297 -23.83 22.86 1.05
CA LEU A 297 -23.39 21.47 1.22
C LEU A 297 -23.55 21.00 2.67
N LYS A 298 -23.20 21.83 3.66
CA LYS A 298 -23.41 21.51 5.08
C LYS A 298 -24.88 21.36 5.48
N VAL A 299 -25.80 22.10 4.83
CA VAL A 299 -27.24 21.95 5.03
C VAL A 299 -27.71 20.57 4.53
N ILE A 300 -27.28 20.14 3.34
CA ILE A 300 -27.58 18.79 2.82
C ILE A 300 -26.91 17.70 3.67
N GLU A 301 -25.63 17.87 4.00
CA GLU A 301 -24.85 16.89 4.78
C GLU A 301 -25.39 16.71 6.20
N ARG A 302 -26.04 17.74 6.77
CA ARG A 302 -26.84 17.60 7.98
C ARG A 302 -28.16 16.86 7.71
N THR A 303 -29.03 17.44 6.90
CA THR A 303 -30.45 17.02 6.76
C THR A 303 -30.64 15.69 6.02
N LEU A 304 -29.91 15.44 4.93
CA LEU A 304 -30.02 14.20 4.14
C LEU A 304 -29.05 13.10 4.59
N ILE A 305 -28.10 13.38 5.49
CA ILE A 305 -27.12 12.39 5.96
C ILE A 305 -27.06 12.34 7.48
N SER A 306 -26.46 13.33 8.14
CA SER A 306 -26.12 13.28 9.58
C SER A 306 -27.29 12.89 10.48
N ASP A 307 -28.42 13.58 10.34
CA ASP A 307 -29.51 13.53 11.31
C ASP A 307 -30.30 12.21 11.24
N HIS A 308 -30.25 11.51 10.10
CA HIS A 308 -30.98 10.27 9.82
C HIS A 308 -30.10 9.08 9.41
N LEU A 309 -28.77 9.19 9.55
CA LEU A 309 -27.83 8.17 9.08
C LEU A 309 -28.10 6.78 9.67
N GLN A 310 -28.46 6.70 10.96
CA GLN A 310 -28.76 5.42 11.62
C GLN A 310 -30.06 4.79 11.12
N ASP A 311 -31.06 5.60 10.76
CA ASP A 311 -32.37 5.13 10.29
C ASP A 311 -32.20 4.39 8.94
N PHE A 312 -31.52 5.03 7.97
CA PHE A 312 -31.22 4.39 6.68
C PHE A 312 -30.23 3.22 6.79
N LEU A 313 -29.27 3.26 7.71
CA LEU A 313 -28.32 2.15 7.93
C LEU A 313 -28.98 0.91 8.56
N THR A 314 -29.99 1.09 9.40
CA THR A 314 -30.68 0.00 10.13
C THR A 314 -31.98 -0.47 9.47
N MET A 315 -32.49 0.28 8.48
CA MET A 315 -33.69 -0.03 7.68
C MET A 315 -33.78 -1.51 7.26
N GLU A 316 -34.88 -2.18 7.65
CA GLU A 316 -35.07 -3.58 7.33
C GLU A 316 -35.15 -3.82 5.81
N GLY A 317 -34.58 -4.93 5.34
CA GLY A 317 -34.62 -5.32 3.93
C GLY A 317 -33.74 -4.53 2.96
N SER A 318 -33.23 -3.34 3.30
CA SER A 318 -32.36 -2.54 2.41
C SER A 318 -31.14 -1.88 3.07
N GLY A 319 -31.09 -1.78 4.39
CA GLY A 319 -29.97 -1.16 5.13
C GLY A 319 -28.62 -1.88 4.98
N LEU A 320 -27.58 -1.33 5.61
CA LEU A 320 -26.17 -1.72 5.37
C LEU A 320 -25.90 -3.22 5.52
N LYS A 321 -26.56 -3.92 6.46
CA LYS A 321 -26.43 -5.39 6.57
C LYS A 321 -26.85 -6.09 5.28
N TRP A 322 -27.98 -5.70 4.68
CA TRP A 322 -28.47 -6.30 3.44
C TRP A 322 -27.56 -5.97 2.25
N MET A 323 -27.05 -4.73 2.17
CA MET A 323 -26.07 -4.34 1.13
C MET A 323 -24.78 -5.19 1.18
N VAL A 324 -24.27 -5.45 2.39
CA VAL A 324 -23.09 -6.31 2.62
C VAL A 324 -23.38 -7.77 2.31
N ASP A 325 -24.54 -8.29 2.72
CA ASP A 325 -24.90 -9.68 2.49
C ASP A 325 -25.13 -9.97 0.98
N ASN A 326 -25.67 -9.02 0.21
CA ASN A 326 -26.00 -9.15 -1.22
C ASN A 326 -24.97 -8.49 -2.17
N ASP A 327 -23.75 -8.19 -1.71
CA ASP A 327 -22.64 -7.65 -2.51
C ASP A 327 -23.00 -6.40 -3.36
N LYS A 328 -23.71 -5.44 -2.75
CA LYS A 328 -24.14 -4.19 -3.39
C LYS A 328 -23.01 -3.15 -3.48
N MET A 329 -21.99 -3.46 -4.29
CA MET A 329 -20.74 -2.70 -4.36
C MET A 329 -20.93 -1.21 -4.70
N GLU A 330 -21.80 -0.89 -5.66
CA GLU A 330 -22.09 0.51 -6.05
C GLU A 330 -22.75 1.31 -4.92
N ASP A 331 -23.79 0.75 -4.29
CA ASP A 331 -24.49 1.38 -3.18
C ASP A 331 -23.53 1.58 -1.98
N LEU A 332 -22.70 0.57 -1.67
CA LEU A 332 -21.67 0.65 -0.62
C LEU A 332 -20.60 1.73 -0.90
N PHE A 333 -20.22 1.93 -2.15
CA PHE A 333 -19.27 2.99 -2.56
C PHE A 333 -19.89 4.40 -2.43
N ILE A 334 -21.17 4.56 -2.79
CA ILE A 334 -21.91 5.82 -2.57
C ILE A 334 -22.05 6.08 -1.07
N LEU A 335 -22.46 5.08 -0.28
CA LEU A 335 -22.59 5.18 1.18
C LEU A 335 -21.26 5.58 1.84
N TYR A 336 -20.14 4.97 1.44
CA TYR A 336 -18.81 5.32 1.92
C TYR A 336 -18.45 6.79 1.59
N LYS A 337 -18.71 7.24 0.37
CA LYS A 337 -18.51 8.65 -0.03
C LYS A 337 -19.36 9.62 0.78
N LEU A 338 -20.63 9.30 1.05
CA LEU A 338 -21.53 10.16 1.83
C LEU A 338 -21.10 10.22 3.31
N ILE A 339 -20.78 9.08 3.94
CA ILE A 339 -20.31 9.04 5.34
C ILE A 339 -18.99 9.79 5.51
N THR A 340 -18.05 9.67 4.54
CA THR A 340 -16.74 10.33 4.61
C THR A 340 -16.82 11.87 4.63
N ARG A 341 -17.94 12.46 4.21
CA ARG A 341 -18.19 13.92 4.28
C ARG A 341 -18.68 14.39 5.66
N VAL A 342 -19.17 13.47 6.48
CA VAL A 342 -19.85 13.74 7.77
C VAL A 342 -19.04 13.26 8.97
N ASP A 343 -18.44 12.07 8.88
CA ASP A 343 -17.70 11.43 9.97
C ASP A 343 -16.36 10.88 9.47
N GLU A 344 -15.27 11.60 9.79
CA GLU A 344 -13.89 11.19 9.49
C GLU A 344 -13.56 9.78 10.03
N ASN A 345 -14.11 9.45 11.21
CA ASN A 345 -13.91 8.19 11.93
C ASN A 345 -14.85 7.07 11.47
N LYS A 346 -15.83 7.39 10.60
CA LYS A 346 -16.76 6.47 9.92
C LYS A 346 -17.44 5.50 10.90
N THR A 347 -17.76 5.96 12.09
CA THR A 347 -18.14 5.18 13.28
C THR A 347 -19.31 4.23 13.04
N ALA A 348 -20.40 4.73 12.45
CA ALA A 348 -21.59 3.94 12.15
C ALA A 348 -21.31 2.79 11.18
N LEU A 349 -20.62 3.08 10.06
CA LEU A 349 -20.17 2.08 9.08
C LEU A 349 -19.24 1.05 9.74
N ARG A 350 -18.25 1.52 10.48
CA ARG A 350 -17.23 0.72 11.17
C ARG A 350 -17.84 -0.29 12.14
N ASP A 351 -18.79 0.15 12.98
CA ASP A 351 -19.31 -0.67 14.07
C ASP A 351 -20.38 -1.67 13.58
N ILE A 352 -21.15 -1.32 12.54
CA ILE A 352 -22.05 -2.27 11.86
C ILE A 352 -21.24 -3.32 11.06
N LEU A 353 -20.20 -2.92 10.32
CA LEU A 353 -19.29 -3.86 9.64
C LEU A 353 -18.60 -4.79 10.65
N HIS A 354 -18.11 -4.25 11.78
CA HIS A 354 -17.49 -5.04 12.84
C HIS A 354 -18.42 -6.13 13.36
N LYS A 355 -19.68 -5.77 13.64
CA LYS A 355 -20.72 -6.71 14.06
C LYS A 355 -21.01 -7.76 12.97
N ARG A 356 -21.21 -7.36 11.71
CA ARG A 356 -21.61 -8.29 10.64
C ARG A 356 -20.50 -9.29 10.27
N VAL A 357 -19.23 -8.88 10.28
CA VAL A 357 -18.10 -9.82 10.08
C VAL A 357 -18.06 -10.89 11.16
N ILE A 358 -18.34 -10.53 12.42
CA ILE A 358 -18.38 -11.50 13.53
C ILE A 358 -19.60 -12.43 13.41
N GLU A 359 -20.77 -11.91 13.02
CA GLU A 359 -21.95 -12.74 12.74
C GLU A 359 -21.67 -13.77 11.64
N LEU A 360 -21.09 -13.34 10.51
CA LEU A 360 -20.71 -14.21 9.38
C LEU A 360 -19.67 -15.28 9.80
N GLY A 361 -18.67 -14.90 10.61
CA GLY A 361 -17.71 -15.86 11.17
C GLY A 361 -18.36 -16.94 12.07
N LEU A 362 -19.39 -16.56 12.83
CA LEU A 362 -20.17 -17.49 13.65
C LEU A 362 -21.21 -18.29 12.82
N GLU A 363 -21.63 -17.79 11.67
CA GLU A 363 -22.46 -18.53 10.69
C GLU A 363 -21.65 -19.66 10.03
N ILE A 364 -20.37 -19.44 9.71
CA ILE A 364 -19.43 -20.49 9.26
C ILE A 364 -19.33 -21.62 10.30
N GLU A 365 -19.17 -21.28 11.59
CA GLU A 365 -19.14 -22.27 12.67
C GLU A 365 -20.43 -23.10 12.80
N LYS A 366 -21.60 -22.51 12.55
CA LYS A 366 -22.89 -23.21 12.56
C LYS A 366 -23.03 -24.12 11.34
N SER A 367 -22.65 -23.62 10.17
CA SER A 367 -22.61 -24.39 8.91
C SER A 367 -21.73 -25.64 9.05
N LEU A 368 -20.55 -25.50 9.66
CA LEU A 368 -19.62 -26.60 9.89
C LEU A 368 -20.19 -27.71 10.81
N LYS A 369 -20.99 -27.34 11.81
CA LYS A 369 -21.64 -28.29 12.74
C LYS A 369 -22.81 -29.05 12.09
N ASN A 370 -23.39 -28.49 11.02
CA ASN A 370 -24.54 -29.06 10.30
C ASN A 370 -24.14 -29.80 9.01
N THR A 371 -22.89 -29.68 8.56
CA THR A 371 -22.38 -30.34 7.36
C THR A 371 -22.00 -31.79 7.67
N ASP A 372 -22.52 -32.76 6.90
CA ASP A 372 -22.04 -34.14 6.95
C ASP A 372 -20.77 -34.30 6.09
N PHE A 373 -19.71 -34.82 6.69
CA PHE A 373 -18.41 -35.09 6.05
C PHE A 373 -18.21 -36.58 5.74
N SER A 374 -19.27 -37.40 5.74
CA SER A 374 -19.21 -38.84 5.51
C SER A 374 -18.65 -39.25 4.13
N ALA A 375 -18.91 -38.42 3.11
CA ALA A 375 -18.46 -38.59 1.74
C ALA A 375 -17.25 -37.69 1.41
N ALA A 376 -16.38 -38.16 0.52
CA ALA A 376 -15.30 -37.34 -0.02
C ALA A 376 -15.77 -36.57 -1.26
N GLN A 377 -15.65 -35.24 -1.24
CA GLN A 377 -15.56 -34.47 -2.48
C GLN A 377 -14.22 -34.81 -3.16
N GLY A 378 -14.28 -35.15 -4.44
CA GLY A 378 -13.12 -35.36 -5.29
C GLY A 378 -13.20 -34.40 -6.47
N ASP A 379 -12.35 -33.38 -6.47
CA ASP A 379 -12.18 -32.51 -7.64
C ASP A 379 -11.44 -33.30 -8.72
N GLY A 380 -12.17 -33.68 -9.75
CA GLY A 380 -11.69 -34.44 -10.90
C GLY A 380 -12.86 -34.83 -11.80
N GLU A 381 -12.68 -34.67 -13.11
CA GLU A 381 -13.73 -34.99 -14.09
C GLU A 381 -14.17 -36.46 -14.03
N PRO A 382 -15.43 -36.78 -14.38
CA PRO A 382 -15.96 -38.15 -14.35
C PRO A 382 -15.38 -39.00 -15.49
N GLY A 383 -14.11 -39.38 -15.36
CA GLY A 383 -13.47 -40.41 -16.18
C GLY A 383 -14.22 -41.75 -16.03
N ALA A 384 -14.58 -42.36 -17.16
CA ALA A 384 -15.51 -43.49 -17.20
C ALA A 384 -14.87 -44.82 -16.75
N ASP A 385 -14.75 -45.03 -15.43
CA ASP A 385 -14.80 -46.38 -14.85
C ASP A 385 -15.26 -46.36 -13.38
N GLY A 386 -16.16 -47.29 -13.02
CA GLY A 386 -17.00 -47.18 -11.81
C GLY A 386 -16.35 -47.59 -10.48
N GLU A 387 -15.25 -46.97 -10.05
CA GLU A 387 -14.68 -47.26 -8.72
C GLU A 387 -15.54 -46.66 -7.59
N LYS A 388 -16.14 -47.53 -6.76
CA LYS A 388 -17.05 -47.12 -5.67
C LYS A 388 -16.39 -46.12 -4.71
N THR A 389 -17.07 -45.00 -4.48
CA THR A 389 -16.70 -43.98 -3.48
C THR A 389 -16.54 -44.61 -2.11
N LYS A 390 -15.34 -44.46 -1.53
CA LYS A 390 -14.98 -45.07 -0.25
C LYS A 390 -15.36 -44.12 0.88
N SER A 391 -16.18 -44.59 1.82
CA SER A 391 -16.59 -43.83 3.01
C SER A 391 -15.37 -43.36 3.82
N LEU A 392 -15.38 -42.09 4.23
CA LEU A 392 -14.26 -41.52 4.98
C LEU A 392 -14.21 -42.05 6.41
N ASN A 393 -13.00 -42.38 6.88
CA ASN A 393 -12.73 -42.73 8.28
C ASN A 393 -12.90 -41.47 9.16
N PRO A 394 -13.48 -41.53 10.39
CA PRO A 394 -13.82 -40.31 11.16
C PRO A 394 -12.68 -39.32 11.41
N ALA A 395 -11.43 -39.79 11.51
CA ALA A 395 -10.26 -38.90 11.60
C ALA A 395 -10.03 -38.07 10.33
N ALA A 396 -10.36 -38.59 9.14
CA ALA A 396 -10.29 -37.88 7.87
C ALA A 396 -11.47 -36.91 7.68
N GLN A 397 -12.67 -37.28 8.17
CA GLN A 397 -13.84 -36.40 8.21
C GLN A 397 -13.54 -35.12 9.02
N GLN A 398 -12.89 -35.27 10.18
CA GLN A 398 -12.48 -34.13 11.02
C GLN A 398 -11.39 -33.26 10.36
N THR A 399 -10.45 -33.85 9.60
CA THR A 399 -9.48 -33.07 8.81
C THR A 399 -10.16 -32.34 7.65
N ALA A 400 -11.14 -32.94 6.98
CA ALA A 400 -11.92 -32.27 5.94
C ALA A 400 -12.73 -31.08 6.49
N ALA A 401 -13.34 -31.24 7.67
CA ALA A 401 -13.99 -30.13 8.38
C ALA A 401 -13.01 -29.02 8.78
N ALA A 402 -11.78 -29.37 9.19
CA ALA A 402 -10.74 -28.39 9.50
C ALA A 402 -10.29 -27.58 8.26
N ILE A 403 -10.17 -28.24 7.10
CA ILE A 403 -9.85 -27.60 5.83
C ILE A 403 -11.01 -26.69 5.39
N LYS A 404 -12.25 -27.20 5.32
CA LYS A 404 -13.43 -26.42 4.94
C LYS A 404 -13.60 -25.16 5.80
N TRP A 405 -13.41 -25.24 7.12
CA TRP A 405 -13.47 -24.07 8.00
C TRP A 405 -12.44 -23.00 7.61
N VAL A 406 -11.21 -23.40 7.26
CA VAL A 406 -10.18 -22.45 6.82
C VAL A 406 -10.55 -21.85 5.46
N ASP A 407 -11.02 -22.65 4.51
CA ASP A 407 -11.42 -22.16 3.18
C ASP A 407 -12.64 -21.23 3.25
N ASP A 408 -13.65 -21.54 4.06
CA ASP A 408 -14.80 -20.65 4.33
C ASP A 408 -14.33 -19.29 4.91
N VAL A 409 -13.36 -19.29 5.83
CA VAL A 409 -12.78 -18.07 6.44
C VAL A 409 -11.93 -17.30 5.44
N LEU A 410 -11.18 -17.97 4.55
CA LEU A 410 -10.44 -17.33 3.46
C LEU A 410 -11.38 -16.72 2.42
N ASN A 411 -12.47 -17.40 2.06
CA ASN A 411 -13.49 -16.87 1.15
C ASN A 411 -14.21 -15.64 1.75
N LEU A 412 -14.48 -15.64 3.06
CA LEU A 412 -15.00 -14.48 3.78
C LEU A 412 -14.00 -13.32 3.78
N LYS A 413 -12.70 -13.60 3.93
CA LYS A 413 -11.62 -12.60 3.84
C LYS A 413 -11.52 -11.99 2.45
N ASP A 414 -11.49 -12.82 1.41
CA ASP A 414 -11.47 -12.39 0.01
C ASP A 414 -12.69 -11.52 -0.35
N LYS A 415 -13.89 -11.81 0.20
CA LYS A 415 -15.08 -10.94 0.05
C LYS A 415 -14.84 -9.56 0.65
N PHE A 416 -14.43 -9.47 1.91
CA PHE A 416 -14.21 -8.17 2.57
C PHE A 416 -12.99 -7.40 2.01
N ASP A 417 -12.00 -8.08 1.43
CA ASP A 417 -10.89 -7.43 0.73
C ASP A 417 -11.34 -6.80 -0.59
N ARG A 418 -12.18 -7.48 -1.39
CA ARG A 418 -12.81 -6.88 -2.58
C ARG A 418 -13.62 -5.64 -2.21
N MET A 419 -14.37 -5.68 -1.10
CA MET A 419 -15.13 -4.54 -0.59
C MET A 419 -14.22 -3.39 -0.10
N SER A 420 -13.11 -3.70 0.57
CA SER A 420 -12.10 -2.71 0.97
C SER A 420 -11.56 -1.93 -0.23
N ASN A 421 -11.16 -2.66 -1.27
CA ASN A 421 -10.53 -2.07 -2.45
C ASN A 421 -11.53 -1.32 -3.35
N GLN A 422 -12.69 -1.92 -3.64
CA GLN A 422 -13.67 -1.35 -4.57
C GLN A 422 -14.61 -0.31 -3.94
N CYS A 423 -15.05 -0.53 -2.69
CA CYS A 423 -16.07 0.31 -2.05
C CYS A 423 -15.50 1.33 -1.06
N PHE A 424 -14.43 0.97 -0.34
CA PHE A 424 -13.90 1.76 0.78
C PHE A 424 -12.55 2.42 0.48
N GLN A 425 -12.07 2.35 -0.77
CA GLN A 425 -10.83 2.98 -1.25
C GLN A 425 -9.59 2.64 -0.38
N ASP A 426 -9.60 1.44 0.23
CA ASP A 426 -8.59 0.96 1.17
C ASP A 426 -8.34 1.88 2.39
N ASP A 427 -9.40 2.55 2.88
CA ASP A 427 -9.40 3.35 4.11
C ASP A 427 -8.86 2.59 5.33
N LEU A 428 -7.88 3.21 6.01
CA LEU A 428 -7.15 2.61 7.13
C LEU A 428 -8.01 2.39 8.39
N VAL A 429 -9.07 3.19 8.61
CA VAL A 429 -9.98 3.04 9.75
C VAL A 429 -10.88 1.82 9.55
N VAL A 430 -11.41 1.65 8.33
CA VAL A 430 -12.20 0.49 7.93
C VAL A 430 -11.32 -0.77 7.89
N GLN A 431 -10.14 -0.73 7.27
CA GLN A 431 -9.19 -1.87 7.25
C GLN A 431 -8.77 -2.30 8.67
N SER A 432 -8.52 -1.35 9.57
CA SER A 432 -8.19 -1.62 10.98
C SER A 432 -9.36 -2.30 11.70
N ALA A 433 -10.59 -1.82 11.49
CA ALA A 433 -11.79 -2.44 12.05
C ALA A 433 -12.07 -3.83 11.49
N LEU A 434 -11.97 -4.05 10.17
CA LEU A 434 -12.07 -5.37 9.55
C LEU A 434 -11.00 -6.32 10.13
N THR A 435 -9.74 -5.87 10.20
CA THR A 435 -8.63 -6.63 10.82
C THR A 435 -8.93 -7.03 12.27
N LYS A 436 -9.47 -6.10 13.07
CA LYS A 436 -9.93 -6.37 14.45
C LYS A 436 -11.11 -7.35 14.49
N SER A 437 -11.99 -7.33 13.50
CA SER A 437 -13.16 -8.24 13.38
C SER A 437 -12.74 -9.68 13.11
N PHE A 438 -11.88 -9.90 12.10
CA PHE A 438 -11.28 -11.21 11.82
C PHE A 438 -10.47 -11.71 13.02
N THR A 439 -9.66 -10.85 13.65
CA THR A 439 -8.93 -11.17 14.90
C THR A 439 -9.88 -11.57 16.05
N ASN A 440 -11.10 -11.05 16.10
CA ASN A 440 -12.05 -11.39 17.15
C ASN A 440 -12.61 -12.80 16.94
N PHE A 441 -13.36 -13.05 15.85
CA PHE A 441 -14.07 -14.31 15.68
C PHE A 441 -13.11 -15.52 15.51
N ILE A 442 -11.95 -15.35 14.86
CA ILE A 442 -10.96 -16.43 14.69
C ILE A 442 -10.42 -16.91 16.06
N ASN A 443 -10.39 -16.06 17.07
CA ASN A 443 -9.95 -16.44 18.43
C ASN A 443 -11.12 -16.74 19.38
N MET A 444 -12.38 -16.49 18.98
CA MET A 444 -13.54 -17.12 19.61
C MET A 444 -13.61 -18.61 19.26
N PHE A 445 -13.22 -18.99 18.03
CA PHE A 445 -13.18 -20.39 17.62
C PHE A 445 -12.03 -21.16 18.27
N SER A 446 -12.33 -21.91 19.32
CA SER A 446 -11.33 -22.58 20.17
C SER A 446 -10.38 -23.55 19.47
N ARG A 447 -10.64 -24.01 18.24
CA ARG A 447 -9.75 -24.90 17.45
C ARG A 447 -8.96 -24.20 16.34
N SER A 448 -9.04 -22.87 16.21
CA SER A 448 -8.42 -22.14 15.08
C SER A 448 -6.92 -22.43 14.92
N SER A 449 -6.15 -22.41 16.01
CA SER A 449 -4.71 -22.73 16.01
C SER A 449 -4.39 -24.19 15.62
N GLU A 450 -5.31 -25.13 15.85
CA GLU A 450 -5.20 -26.52 15.38
C GLU A 450 -5.53 -26.61 13.88
N TYR A 451 -6.65 -26.00 13.46
CA TYR A 451 -7.17 -26.11 12.10
C TYR A 451 -6.28 -25.41 11.07
N VAL A 452 -5.77 -24.20 11.37
CA VAL A 452 -4.76 -23.52 10.52
C VAL A 452 -3.49 -24.36 10.40
N SER A 453 -3.08 -25.07 11.46
CA SER A 453 -1.91 -25.97 11.41
C SER A 453 -2.15 -27.21 10.52
N LEU A 454 -3.37 -27.77 10.54
CA LEU A 454 -3.76 -28.91 9.70
C LEU A 454 -3.95 -28.53 8.23
N PHE A 455 -4.53 -27.35 7.95
CA PHE A 455 -4.68 -26.81 6.60
C PHE A 455 -3.33 -26.65 5.90
N ILE A 456 -2.34 -26.06 6.60
CA ILE A 456 -0.96 -25.93 6.10
C ILE A 456 -0.32 -27.32 5.91
N ASP A 457 -0.60 -28.26 6.82
CA ASP A 457 -0.04 -29.61 6.79
C ASP A 457 -0.62 -30.52 5.68
N ASP A 458 -1.85 -30.30 5.18
CA ASP A 458 -2.35 -30.98 3.96
C ASP A 458 -1.90 -30.25 2.68
N ASN A 459 -1.88 -28.91 2.68
CA ASN A 459 -1.38 -28.15 1.53
C ASN A 459 0.06 -28.54 1.17
N LEU A 460 0.96 -28.63 2.15
CA LEU A 460 2.37 -29.02 1.93
C LEU A 460 2.59 -30.52 1.61
N LYS A 461 1.54 -31.35 1.66
CA LYS A 461 1.55 -32.79 1.30
C LYS A 461 0.83 -33.10 -0.02
N ARG A 462 -0.16 -32.28 -0.39
CA ARG A 462 -1.10 -32.55 -1.50
C ARG A 462 -1.48 -31.28 -2.23
N GLY A 463 -1.88 -30.23 -1.50
CA GLY A 463 -2.40 -28.99 -2.09
C GLY A 463 -1.43 -28.18 -2.97
N ILE A 464 -0.12 -28.48 -2.93
CA ILE A 464 0.91 -27.92 -3.83
C ILE A 464 1.28 -28.85 -5.01
N ARG A 465 0.77 -30.08 -5.08
CA ARG A 465 1.12 -31.02 -6.16
C ARG A 465 0.54 -30.56 -7.49
N GLY A 466 1.41 -30.32 -8.47
CA GLY A 466 1.02 -29.93 -9.83
C GLY A 466 0.70 -28.44 -10.01
N LYS A 467 0.88 -27.61 -8.98
CA LYS A 467 0.76 -26.15 -9.05
C LYS A 467 2.07 -25.49 -9.50
N THR A 468 1.94 -24.34 -10.13
CA THR A 468 3.05 -23.42 -10.44
C THR A 468 3.59 -22.75 -9.17
N GLU A 469 4.82 -22.22 -9.24
CA GLU A 469 5.43 -21.51 -8.11
C GLU A 469 4.61 -20.29 -7.66
N ALA A 470 3.96 -19.58 -8.60
CA ALA A 470 3.10 -18.44 -8.30
C ALA A 470 1.83 -18.85 -7.51
N GLU A 471 1.18 -19.95 -7.89
CA GLU A 471 0.01 -20.47 -7.15
C GLU A 471 0.40 -21.00 -5.76
N VAL A 472 1.58 -21.62 -5.64
CA VAL A 472 2.14 -22.02 -4.33
C VAL A 472 2.39 -20.78 -3.46
N ASP A 473 2.92 -19.70 -4.03
CA ASP A 473 3.19 -18.47 -3.30
C ASP A 473 1.92 -17.80 -2.74
N VAL A 474 0.83 -17.79 -3.52
CA VAL A 474 -0.51 -17.34 -3.07
C VAL A 474 -1.06 -18.22 -1.94
N VAL A 475 -0.90 -19.55 -2.02
CA VAL A 475 -1.30 -20.47 -0.93
C VAL A 475 -0.48 -20.20 0.34
N LEU A 476 0.82 -19.92 0.21
CA LEU A 476 1.67 -19.54 1.34
C LEU A 476 1.29 -18.17 1.92
N GLU A 477 0.91 -17.19 1.11
CA GLU A 477 0.44 -15.89 1.59
C GLU A 477 -0.88 -16.03 2.36
N LYS A 478 -1.87 -16.76 1.83
CA LYS A 478 -3.14 -17.03 2.53
C LYS A 478 -2.92 -17.74 3.87
N ALA A 479 -1.99 -18.69 3.95
CA ALA A 479 -1.59 -19.32 5.21
C ALA A 479 -1.01 -18.32 6.22
N ILE A 480 -0.18 -17.37 5.77
CA ILE A 480 0.43 -16.34 6.62
C ILE A 480 -0.59 -15.31 7.11
N ILE A 481 -1.55 -14.91 6.26
CA ILE A 481 -2.67 -14.02 6.64
C ILE A 481 -3.45 -14.61 7.83
N LEU A 482 -3.77 -15.91 7.79
CA LEU A 482 -4.46 -16.59 8.90
C LEU A 482 -3.61 -16.62 10.18
N ILE A 483 -2.31 -16.90 10.07
CA ILE A 483 -1.38 -16.89 11.21
C ILE A 483 -1.30 -15.51 11.87
N ARG A 484 -1.36 -14.42 11.09
CA ARG A 484 -1.34 -13.05 11.61
C ARG A 484 -2.53 -12.79 12.54
N TYR A 485 -3.71 -13.35 12.24
CA TYR A 485 -4.94 -13.23 13.04
C TYR A 485 -4.97 -14.09 14.32
N LEU A 486 -4.08 -15.07 14.48
CA LEU A 486 -4.02 -15.89 15.70
C LEU A 486 -3.41 -15.11 16.88
N GLN A 487 -4.08 -15.12 18.04
CA GLN A 487 -3.56 -14.62 19.31
C GLN A 487 -2.68 -15.68 20.00
N ASP A 488 -3.13 -16.94 20.04
CA ASP A 488 -2.42 -18.07 20.69
C ASP A 488 -1.37 -18.72 19.78
N ARG A 489 -0.39 -17.92 19.35
CA ARG A 489 0.63 -18.31 18.36
C ARG A 489 1.55 -19.41 18.87
N ASP A 490 1.77 -19.52 20.18
CA ASP A 490 2.53 -20.60 20.83
C ASP A 490 1.80 -21.97 20.79
N LEU A 491 0.47 -21.97 20.85
CA LEU A 491 -0.34 -23.17 20.66
C LEU A 491 -0.27 -23.62 19.18
N PHE A 492 -0.40 -22.69 18.23
CA PHE A 492 -0.12 -22.95 16.82
C PHE A 492 1.33 -23.45 16.60
N GLN A 493 2.33 -22.86 17.27
CA GLN A 493 3.73 -23.30 17.20
C GLN A 493 3.84 -24.79 17.59
N THR A 494 3.14 -25.20 18.64
CA THR A 494 3.16 -26.57 19.16
C THR A 494 2.56 -27.58 18.16
N TYR A 495 1.40 -27.27 17.58
CA TYR A 495 0.82 -28.10 16.51
C TYR A 495 1.71 -28.12 15.26
N TYR A 496 2.22 -26.97 14.82
CA TYR A 496 3.07 -26.89 13.62
C TYR A 496 4.40 -27.63 13.80
N GLN A 497 5.04 -27.55 14.97
CA GLN A 497 6.25 -28.32 15.31
C GLN A 497 5.99 -29.84 15.22
N ARG A 498 4.82 -30.28 15.71
CA ARG A 498 4.37 -31.68 15.70
C ARG A 498 4.05 -32.17 14.26
N HIS A 499 3.50 -31.31 13.42
CA HIS A 499 3.22 -31.61 12.01
C HIS A 499 4.49 -31.62 11.14
N LEU A 500 5.32 -30.58 11.24
CA LEU A 500 6.61 -30.49 10.53
C LEU A 500 7.52 -31.69 10.85
N ALA A 501 7.64 -32.08 12.13
CA ALA A 501 8.44 -33.24 12.52
C ALA A 501 7.94 -34.55 11.88
N ARG A 502 6.61 -34.72 11.73
CA ARG A 502 6.00 -35.87 11.05
C ARG A 502 6.19 -35.83 9.53
N ARG A 503 6.23 -34.65 8.90
CA ARG A 503 6.48 -34.54 7.44
C ARG A 503 7.94 -34.87 7.10
N LEU A 504 8.87 -34.27 7.85
CA LEU A 504 10.31 -34.42 7.64
C LEU A 504 10.79 -35.86 7.89
N LEU A 505 10.46 -36.48 9.03
CA LEU A 505 11.00 -37.81 9.38
C LEU A 505 10.41 -38.96 8.55
N HIS A 506 9.19 -38.82 8.03
CA HIS A 506 8.54 -39.88 7.25
C HIS A 506 8.69 -39.70 5.73
N GLY A 507 9.37 -38.65 5.26
CA GLY A 507 9.49 -38.32 3.84
C GLY A 507 8.12 -38.03 3.20
N LYS A 508 7.37 -37.08 3.76
CA LYS A 508 6.01 -36.72 3.31
C LYS A 508 5.82 -35.26 2.87
N SER A 509 6.88 -34.45 2.87
CA SER A 509 6.88 -33.13 2.24
C SER A 509 7.01 -33.31 0.73
N GLU A 510 6.19 -32.64 -0.08
CA GLU A 510 6.33 -32.71 -1.56
C GLU A 510 7.53 -31.88 -2.06
N SER A 511 7.92 -30.80 -1.35
CA SER A 511 9.15 -30.04 -1.59
C SER A 511 9.77 -29.54 -0.29
N HIS A 512 11.09 -29.69 -0.15
CA HIS A 512 11.85 -29.15 0.98
C HIS A 512 12.05 -27.63 0.93
N ASP A 513 11.96 -27.01 -0.24
CA ASP A 513 12.23 -25.58 -0.40
C ASP A 513 10.99 -24.73 -0.11
N VAL A 514 9.80 -25.22 -0.45
CA VAL A 514 8.51 -24.65 0.00
C VAL A 514 8.41 -24.71 1.55
N GLU A 515 8.88 -25.80 2.16
CA GLU A 515 8.95 -25.96 3.62
C GLU A 515 9.95 -24.98 4.29
N LYS A 516 11.03 -24.57 3.60
CA LYS A 516 11.91 -23.47 4.04
C LYS A 516 11.25 -22.10 3.83
N GLN A 517 10.60 -21.90 2.68
CA GLN A 517 9.96 -20.64 2.28
C GLN A 517 8.86 -20.23 3.27
N ILE A 518 7.98 -21.16 3.66
CA ILE A 518 6.93 -20.87 4.65
C ILE A 518 7.53 -20.52 6.03
N VAL A 519 8.60 -21.19 6.46
CA VAL A 519 9.30 -20.84 7.71
C VAL A 519 10.02 -19.50 7.60
N SER A 520 10.52 -19.12 6.43
CA SER A 520 11.07 -17.78 6.16
C SER A 520 9.99 -16.69 6.28
N ARG A 521 8.79 -16.91 5.71
CA ARG A 521 7.65 -16.00 5.87
C ARG A 521 7.19 -15.89 7.33
N MET A 522 7.10 -17.01 8.05
CA MET A 522 6.83 -17.00 9.50
C MET A 522 7.90 -16.24 10.30
N LYS A 523 9.17 -16.26 9.86
CA LYS A 523 10.29 -15.55 10.51
C LYS A 523 10.18 -14.03 10.33
N GLN A 524 9.72 -13.57 9.17
CA GLN A 524 9.48 -12.16 8.88
C GLN A 524 8.33 -11.61 9.73
N GLU A 525 7.23 -12.35 9.85
CA GLU A 525 6.01 -11.91 10.56
C GLU A 525 6.07 -12.09 12.09
N LEU A 526 6.67 -13.19 12.58
CA LEU A 526 6.66 -13.58 14.00
C LEU A 526 8.03 -13.50 14.68
N GLY A 527 9.08 -13.18 13.92
CA GLY A 527 10.45 -13.01 14.40
C GLY A 527 11.20 -14.33 14.65
N GLN A 528 12.55 -14.25 14.57
CA GLN A 528 13.46 -15.40 14.68
C GLN A 528 13.28 -16.25 15.94
N GLN A 529 12.84 -15.67 17.06
CA GLN A 529 12.62 -16.43 18.29
C GLN A 529 11.53 -17.49 18.11
N PHE A 530 10.52 -17.21 17.28
CA PHE A 530 9.43 -18.14 16.97
C PHE A 530 9.90 -19.29 16.07
N THR A 531 10.66 -18.99 15.02
CA THR A 531 11.11 -19.98 14.03
C THR A 531 12.34 -20.78 14.45
N SER A 532 13.05 -20.34 15.50
CA SER A 532 14.29 -20.94 16.02
C SER A 532 14.27 -22.47 16.18
N LYS A 533 13.14 -23.06 16.61
CA LYS A 533 12.97 -24.52 16.71
C LYS A 533 12.91 -25.18 15.33
N PHE A 534 12.14 -24.61 14.40
CA PHE A 534 11.97 -25.15 13.04
C PHE A 534 13.29 -25.06 12.25
N GLU A 535 13.97 -23.92 12.32
CA GLU A 535 15.32 -23.72 11.76
C GLU A 535 16.31 -24.75 12.35
N GLY A 536 16.21 -25.04 13.66
CA GLY A 536 16.96 -26.09 14.33
C GLY A 536 16.70 -27.49 13.76
N MET A 537 15.43 -27.83 13.49
CA MET A 537 15.03 -29.12 12.92
C MET A 537 15.60 -29.32 11.49
N PHE A 538 15.57 -28.30 10.63
CA PHE A 538 16.19 -28.40 9.30
C PHE A 538 17.71 -28.57 9.39
N ARG A 539 18.38 -27.80 10.27
CA ARG A 539 19.83 -27.90 10.45
C ARG A 539 20.26 -29.27 10.98
N ASP A 540 19.52 -29.84 11.94
CA ASP A 540 19.77 -31.20 12.45
C ASP A 540 19.77 -32.23 11.30
N LEU A 541 18.83 -32.11 10.33
CA LEU A 541 18.73 -33.02 9.19
C LEU A 541 19.89 -32.86 8.19
N VAL A 542 20.26 -31.63 7.84
CA VAL A 542 21.41 -31.37 6.94
C VAL A 542 22.70 -31.90 7.56
N THR A 543 22.98 -31.55 8.82
CA THR A 543 24.13 -32.08 9.57
C THR A 543 24.08 -33.60 9.73
N SER A 544 22.89 -34.21 9.71
CA SER A 544 22.73 -35.67 9.76
C SER A 544 23.04 -36.37 8.43
N SER A 545 22.67 -35.77 7.29
CA SER A 545 23.05 -36.32 5.98
C SER A 545 24.55 -36.23 5.74
N GLU A 546 25.18 -35.12 6.13
CA GLU A 546 26.64 -34.95 6.12
C GLU A 546 27.33 -36.01 7.01
N LEU A 547 26.86 -36.16 8.25
CA LEU A 547 27.38 -37.12 9.22
C LEU A 547 27.23 -38.57 8.74
N THR A 548 26.10 -38.91 8.14
CA THR A 548 25.85 -40.23 7.54
C THR A 548 26.77 -40.49 6.36
N SER A 549 27.01 -39.48 5.51
CA SER A 549 27.96 -39.59 4.39
C SER A 549 29.38 -39.85 4.88
N THR A 550 29.86 -39.07 5.87
CA THR A 550 31.18 -39.25 6.47
C THR A 550 31.32 -40.60 7.19
N TYR A 551 30.28 -41.07 7.89
CA TYR A 551 30.28 -42.40 8.51
C TYR A 551 30.35 -43.52 7.46
N ARG A 552 29.58 -43.43 6.36
CA ARG A 552 29.65 -44.39 5.26
C ARG A 552 31.05 -44.43 4.63
N SER A 553 31.67 -43.28 4.40
CA SER A 553 33.05 -43.19 3.92
C SER A 553 34.06 -43.81 4.90
N HIS A 554 33.89 -43.59 6.21
CA HIS A 554 34.72 -44.23 7.25
C HIS A 554 34.56 -45.75 7.26
N ILE A 555 33.33 -46.27 7.22
CA ILE A 555 33.08 -47.72 7.16
C ILE A 555 33.62 -48.34 5.86
N ASN A 556 33.51 -47.65 4.72
CA ASN A 556 34.10 -48.12 3.46
C ASN A 556 35.64 -48.13 3.46
N ALA A 557 36.29 -47.27 4.28
CA ALA A 557 37.75 -47.25 4.43
C ALA A 557 38.29 -48.28 5.44
N VAL A 558 37.44 -48.78 6.35
CA VAL A 558 37.78 -49.75 7.41
C VAL A 558 37.24 -51.16 7.10
N GLY A 559 36.29 -51.29 6.17
CA GLY A 559 35.53 -52.51 5.92
C GLY A 559 36.21 -53.50 4.96
N ASP A 560 36.47 -54.71 5.45
CA ASP A 560 37.02 -55.83 4.67
C ASP A 560 35.94 -56.52 3.81
N GLY A 561 35.56 -55.88 2.69
CA GLY A 561 34.86 -56.44 1.52
C GLY A 561 33.44 -57.01 1.68
N SER A 562 32.97 -57.28 2.91
CA SER A 562 31.70 -57.95 3.17
C SER A 562 30.47 -57.05 2.91
N LYS A 563 29.32 -57.68 2.66
CA LYS A 563 28.04 -56.98 2.42
C LYS A 563 27.48 -56.39 3.73
N THR A 564 27.98 -55.21 4.09
CA THR A 564 27.46 -54.43 5.21
C THR A 564 26.02 -53.96 4.98
N ILE A 565 25.27 -53.81 6.06
CA ILE A 565 23.93 -53.19 6.05
C ILE A 565 24.14 -51.67 5.96
N ASP A 566 23.55 -51.02 4.96
CA ASP A 566 23.60 -49.56 4.86
C ASP A 566 22.81 -48.91 6.00
N LEU A 567 23.41 -47.93 6.66
CA LEU A 567 22.85 -47.26 7.84
C LEU A 567 22.72 -45.75 7.56
N ASN A 568 21.49 -45.26 7.58
CA ASN A 568 21.17 -43.84 7.50
C ASN A 568 20.71 -43.33 8.87
N VAL A 569 21.38 -42.32 9.43
CA VAL A 569 21.13 -41.86 10.82
C VAL A 569 20.75 -40.38 10.85
N SER A 570 19.56 -40.08 11.37
CA SER A 570 19.15 -38.73 11.75
C SER A 570 19.43 -38.47 13.22
N VAL A 571 20.38 -37.58 13.52
CA VAL A 571 20.79 -37.20 14.88
C VAL A 571 20.06 -35.91 15.28
N LEU A 572 19.04 -36.05 16.12
CA LEU A 572 18.08 -34.99 16.42
C LEU A 572 18.40 -34.28 17.75
N THR A 573 18.37 -32.95 17.79
CA THR A 573 18.65 -32.15 18.98
C THR A 573 17.41 -32.04 19.87
N THR A 574 17.45 -32.63 21.06
CA THR A 574 16.34 -32.73 22.05
C THR A 574 15.47 -31.47 22.24
N ASN A 575 16.04 -30.27 22.14
CA ASN A 575 15.32 -29.00 22.39
C ASN A 575 14.58 -28.44 21.16
N TYR A 576 14.85 -28.96 19.95
CA TYR A 576 14.20 -28.52 18.70
C TYR A 576 13.06 -29.44 18.25
N TRP A 577 13.02 -30.68 18.73
CA TRP A 577 12.05 -31.70 18.29
C TRP A 577 10.94 -31.94 19.33
N PRO A 578 9.70 -32.29 18.93
CA PRO A 578 8.61 -32.57 19.86
C PRO A 578 8.91 -33.74 20.80
N GLN A 579 8.51 -33.65 22.06
CA GLN A 579 8.79 -34.69 23.06
C GLN A 579 8.14 -36.04 22.72
N GLU A 580 6.97 -36.01 22.08
CA GLU A 580 6.26 -37.20 21.62
C GLU A 580 7.03 -37.93 20.50
N VAL A 581 7.73 -37.18 19.64
CA VAL A 581 8.59 -37.71 18.57
C VAL A 581 9.89 -38.25 19.15
N MET A 582 10.44 -37.60 20.18
CA MET A 582 11.68 -38.00 20.86
C MET A 582 11.51 -39.16 21.86
N GLY A 583 10.45 -39.98 21.71
CA GLY A 583 10.19 -41.17 22.51
C GLY A 583 9.86 -40.92 23.99
N ARG A 584 9.60 -39.68 24.41
CA ARG A 584 9.36 -39.31 25.81
C ARG A 584 7.89 -39.46 26.22
N HIS A 585 7.29 -40.61 25.94
CA HIS A 585 6.05 -41.02 26.59
C HIS A 585 6.35 -41.62 27.97
N ALA A 586 6.75 -40.75 28.90
CA ALA A 586 6.77 -41.07 30.32
C ALA A 586 5.62 -40.33 31.00
N SER A 587 4.64 -41.08 31.50
CA SER A 587 3.83 -40.63 32.63
C SER A 587 4.77 -40.32 33.80
N ILE A 588 4.61 -39.15 34.42
CA ILE A 588 5.45 -38.71 35.54
C ILE A 588 5.29 -39.71 36.69
N GLY A 589 6.28 -40.59 36.89
CA GLY A 589 6.24 -41.64 37.89
C GLY A 589 7.25 -42.77 37.67
N ASP A 590 7.41 -43.25 36.43
CA ASP A 590 8.35 -44.34 36.11
C ASP A 590 9.34 -43.93 35.00
N GLY A 591 10.60 -44.32 35.18
CA GLY A 591 11.72 -44.03 34.29
C GLY A 591 11.86 -44.99 33.11
N SER A 592 10.87 -45.87 32.89
CA SER A 592 10.86 -46.88 31.83
C SER A 592 10.90 -46.26 30.43
N ARG A 593 12.11 -46.22 29.86
CA ARG A 593 12.36 -45.83 28.47
C ARG A 593 11.84 -46.92 27.54
N VAL A 594 11.39 -46.57 26.34
CA VAL A 594 10.96 -47.54 25.31
C VAL A 594 12.12 -48.45 24.91
N ALA A 595 12.20 -49.63 25.53
CA ALA A 595 13.33 -50.55 25.45
C ALA A 595 13.08 -51.65 24.40
N CYS A 596 13.46 -51.38 23.15
CA CYS A 596 13.35 -52.37 22.08
C CYS A 596 14.59 -53.28 22.01
N ASN A 597 14.38 -54.59 22.01
CA ASN A 597 15.41 -55.60 21.83
C ASN A 597 15.81 -55.72 20.35
N TYR A 598 16.67 -54.81 19.88
CA TYR A 598 17.19 -54.88 18.50
C TYR A 598 17.99 -56.19 18.24
N PRO A 599 17.94 -56.73 17.01
CA PRO A 599 18.78 -57.87 16.58
C PRO A 599 20.29 -57.63 16.78
N PRO A 600 21.11 -58.68 16.89
CA PRO A 600 22.55 -58.57 17.11
C PRO A 600 23.28 -57.68 16.09
N ASP A 601 22.94 -57.78 14.81
CA ASP A 601 23.55 -56.97 13.74
C ASP A 601 23.25 -55.47 13.90
N VAL A 602 22.01 -55.15 14.22
CA VAL A 602 21.58 -53.76 14.48
C VAL A 602 22.29 -53.21 15.72
N LYS A 603 22.47 -54.02 16.77
CA LYS A 603 23.27 -53.62 17.95
C LYS A 603 24.74 -53.37 17.61
N ARG A 604 25.37 -54.18 16.73
CA ARG A 604 26.73 -53.95 16.25
C ARG A 604 26.86 -52.63 15.49
N LEU A 605 25.89 -52.33 14.60
CA LEU A 605 25.84 -51.06 13.85
C LEU A 605 25.63 -49.85 14.77
N GLN A 606 24.73 -49.95 15.75
CA GLN A 606 24.48 -48.91 16.75
C GLN A 606 25.76 -48.59 17.55
N ALA A 607 26.46 -49.62 18.05
CA ALA A 607 27.71 -49.45 18.79
C ALA A 607 28.84 -48.83 17.93
N SER A 608 28.98 -49.27 16.68
CA SER A 608 29.98 -48.73 15.75
C SER A 608 29.74 -47.24 15.43
N PHE A 609 28.48 -46.86 15.19
CA PHE A 609 28.11 -45.46 14.99
C PHE A 609 28.27 -44.62 16.26
N GLU A 610 27.92 -45.14 17.45
CA GLU A 610 28.14 -44.44 18.73
C GLU A 610 29.62 -44.16 18.97
N GLN A 611 30.51 -45.12 18.74
CA GLN A 611 31.96 -44.93 18.84
C GLN A 611 32.45 -43.83 17.88
N PHE A 612 32.12 -43.93 16.59
CA PHE A 612 32.48 -42.92 15.59
C PHE A 612 31.97 -41.52 15.93
N TYR A 613 30.74 -41.40 16.44
CA TYR A 613 30.15 -40.12 16.82
C TYR A 613 30.83 -39.51 18.04
N LEU A 614 31.15 -40.33 19.06
CA LEU A 614 31.78 -39.87 20.30
C LEU A 614 33.23 -39.42 20.07
N THR A 615 34.01 -40.13 19.25
CA THR A 615 35.37 -39.72 18.84
C THR A 615 35.40 -38.29 18.31
N ASN A 616 34.39 -37.91 17.51
CA ASN A 616 34.29 -36.58 16.91
C ASN A 616 33.53 -35.55 17.78
N ARG A 617 32.78 -35.97 18.81
CA ARG A 617 31.88 -35.11 19.61
C ARG A 617 31.81 -35.54 21.08
N ASN A 618 32.93 -35.39 21.78
CA ASN A 618 33.04 -35.59 23.23
C ASN A 618 31.94 -34.87 24.04
N GLY A 619 31.58 -35.47 25.18
CA GLY A 619 30.61 -34.89 26.14
C GLY A 619 29.13 -34.99 25.74
N ARG A 620 28.80 -35.65 24.62
CA ARG A 620 27.41 -35.90 24.20
C ARG A 620 26.96 -37.32 24.56
N LYS A 621 25.65 -37.54 24.67
CA LYS A 621 25.04 -38.87 24.82
C LYS A 621 23.95 -39.06 23.77
N LEU A 622 24.03 -40.16 23.03
CA LEU A 622 23.00 -40.56 22.06
C LEU A 622 21.90 -41.39 22.74
N THR A 623 20.76 -41.54 22.07
CA THR A 623 19.64 -42.38 22.50
C THR A 623 18.83 -42.74 21.26
N TRP A 624 18.72 -44.04 20.96
CA TRP A 624 18.04 -44.53 19.75
C TRP A 624 16.52 -44.54 19.92
N ILE A 625 15.80 -44.08 18.89
CA ILE A 625 14.33 -43.98 18.87
C ILE A 625 13.81 -44.94 17.78
N GLY A 626 13.30 -46.11 18.18
CA GLY A 626 12.82 -47.14 17.25
C GLY A 626 11.43 -46.89 16.67
N SER A 627 10.66 -45.95 17.23
CA SER A 627 9.27 -45.66 16.83
C SER A 627 9.13 -44.79 15.58
N THR A 628 10.19 -44.05 15.20
CA THR A 628 10.19 -43.11 14.06
C THR A 628 11.03 -43.60 12.88
N GLY A 629 11.77 -44.70 13.04
CA GLY A 629 12.64 -45.26 12.01
C GLY A 629 11.91 -46.17 11.01
N SER A 630 12.56 -46.41 9.87
CA SER A 630 12.17 -47.43 8.90
C SER A 630 13.39 -48.23 8.43
N ALA A 631 13.15 -49.41 7.87
CA ALA A 631 14.17 -50.29 7.30
C ALA A 631 13.64 -50.94 6.02
N ASP A 632 14.51 -51.16 5.04
CA ASP A 632 14.19 -51.88 3.82
C ASP A 632 14.64 -53.34 3.95
N MET A 633 13.66 -54.26 4.00
CA MET A 633 13.91 -55.69 4.12
C MET A 633 13.75 -56.39 2.76
N ARG A 634 14.60 -57.36 2.48
CA ARG A 634 14.38 -58.31 1.38
C ARG A 634 13.70 -59.55 1.94
N CYS A 635 12.45 -59.75 1.56
CA CYS A 635 11.65 -60.88 2.00
C CYS A 635 11.54 -61.92 0.88
N THR A 636 11.93 -63.14 1.18
CA THR A 636 11.87 -64.29 0.28
C THR A 636 10.72 -65.19 0.70
N PHE A 637 9.89 -65.63 -0.25
CA PHE A 637 8.74 -66.50 -0.03
C PHE A 637 8.86 -67.75 -0.92
N PRO A 638 8.46 -68.94 -0.44
CA PRO A 638 8.55 -70.20 -1.21
C PRO A 638 7.69 -70.19 -2.48
N ALA A 639 7.80 -71.21 -3.33
CA ALA A 639 6.89 -71.38 -4.47
C ALA A 639 5.48 -71.77 -3.99
N ILE A 640 4.43 -71.35 -4.69
CA ILE A 640 3.06 -71.79 -4.37
C ILE A 640 2.80 -73.12 -5.08
N ALA A 641 2.62 -74.19 -4.31
CA ALA A 641 2.25 -75.51 -4.82
C ALA A 641 0.98 -75.44 -5.70
N GLY A 642 1.01 -76.12 -6.84
CA GLY A 642 -0.13 -76.20 -7.77
C GLY A 642 -0.38 -74.96 -8.64
N LYS A 643 0.50 -73.94 -8.65
CA LYS A 643 0.38 -72.79 -9.58
C LYS A 643 1.51 -72.75 -10.61
N SER A 644 1.22 -72.23 -11.80
CA SER A 644 2.14 -72.11 -12.92
C SER A 644 2.71 -70.69 -13.08
N GLY A 645 3.71 -70.53 -13.96
CA GLY A 645 4.34 -69.24 -14.25
C GLY A 645 5.18 -68.68 -13.09
N ALA A 646 5.15 -67.36 -12.90
CA ALA A 646 5.97 -66.68 -11.88
C ALA A 646 5.62 -67.05 -10.41
N LEU A 647 4.48 -67.70 -10.17
CA LEU A 647 4.08 -68.21 -8.85
C LEU A 647 4.63 -69.62 -8.54
N ALA A 648 5.16 -70.32 -9.55
CA ALA A 648 5.81 -71.62 -9.45
C ALA A 648 7.28 -71.55 -9.02
N ARG A 649 7.79 -70.34 -8.74
CA ARG A 649 9.18 -70.07 -8.34
C ARG A 649 9.21 -69.38 -6.98
N GLU A 650 10.38 -69.35 -6.37
CA GLU A 650 10.67 -68.51 -5.21
C GLU A 650 10.37 -67.03 -5.54
N ARG A 651 9.68 -66.33 -4.63
CA ARG A 651 9.20 -64.95 -4.83
C ARG A 651 9.95 -64.01 -3.90
N ARG A 652 10.56 -62.96 -4.46
CA ARG A 652 11.37 -61.97 -3.72
C ARG A 652 10.70 -60.60 -3.77
N TYR A 653 10.50 -59.99 -2.61
CA TYR A 653 9.93 -58.64 -2.45
C TYR A 653 10.87 -57.76 -1.64
N GLU A 654 10.97 -56.47 -1.98
CA GLU A 654 11.65 -55.46 -1.17
C GLU A 654 10.57 -54.69 -0.39
N ILE A 655 10.56 -54.79 0.94
CA ILE A 655 9.53 -54.24 1.82
C ILE A 655 10.12 -53.17 2.74
N ASN A 656 9.73 -51.92 2.53
CA ASN A 656 9.98 -50.81 3.45
C ASN A 656 9.03 -50.94 4.64
N VAL A 657 9.57 -51.15 5.84
CA VAL A 657 8.81 -51.39 7.09
C VAL A 657 9.24 -50.43 8.20
N PRO A 658 8.38 -50.12 9.19
CA PRO A 658 8.80 -49.48 10.43
C PRO A 658 9.91 -50.26 11.14
N THR A 659 10.83 -49.61 11.87
CA THR A 659 11.92 -50.32 12.57
C THR A 659 11.38 -51.37 13.56
N PHE A 660 10.29 -51.08 14.29
CA PHE A 660 9.62 -52.09 15.12
C PHE A 660 9.06 -53.29 14.34
N ALA A 661 8.57 -53.08 13.10
CA ALA A 661 8.12 -54.18 12.25
C ALA A 661 9.30 -55.04 11.75
N MET A 662 10.45 -54.43 11.45
CA MET A 662 11.68 -55.16 11.17
C MET A 662 12.10 -56.04 12.36
N VAL A 663 12.08 -55.50 13.58
CA VAL A 663 12.40 -56.28 14.80
C VAL A 663 11.44 -57.47 14.99
N VAL A 664 10.13 -57.29 14.73
CA VAL A 664 9.15 -58.38 14.79
C VAL A 664 9.37 -59.41 13.67
N LEU A 665 9.59 -58.99 12.43
CA LEU A 665 9.73 -59.89 11.28
C LEU A 665 10.99 -60.78 11.38
N VAL A 666 12.10 -60.26 11.92
CA VAL A 666 13.33 -61.05 12.10
C VAL A 666 13.13 -62.24 13.04
N LEU A 667 12.18 -62.19 13.99
CA LEU A 667 11.88 -63.32 14.88
C LEU A 667 11.29 -64.55 14.18
N PHE A 668 10.83 -64.41 12.92
CA PHE A 668 10.28 -65.50 12.13
C PHE A 668 11.30 -66.16 11.19
N ASN A 669 12.57 -65.71 11.21
CA ASN A 669 13.65 -66.36 10.44
C ASN A 669 14.14 -67.66 11.10
N ASP A 670 13.99 -67.78 12.42
CA ASP A 670 14.50 -68.88 13.25
C ASP A 670 13.39 -69.89 13.64
N LEU A 671 12.26 -69.88 12.93
CA LEU A 671 11.07 -70.70 13.19
C LEU A 671 10.69 -71.52 11.94
N GLU A 672 9.98 -72.64 12.13
CA GLU A 672 9.44 -73.40 11.00
C GLU A 672 8.18 -72.73 10.40
N ASP A 673 7.90 -72.95 9.11
CA ASP A 673 6.77 -72.34 8.36
C ASP A 673 5.38 -72.56 9.03
N SER A 674 5.24 -73.59 9.86
CA SER A 674 4.03 -73.93 10.61
C SER A 674 3.96 -73.38 12.04
N GLU A 675 5.02 -72.76 12.57
CA GLU A 675 5.03 -72.23 13.92
C GLU A 675 4.33 -70.87 14.05
N SER A 676 3.80 -70.60 15.25
CA SER A 676 3.08 -69.37 15.55
C SER A 676 3.57 -68.77 16.87
N LEU A 677 3.85 -67.47 16.89
CA LEU A 677 4.09 -66.72 18.12
C LEU A 677 2.81 -66.02 18.58
N SER A 678 2.51 -66.07 19.88
CA SER A 678 1.48 -65.22 20.51
C SER A 678 1.93 -63.76 20.60
N PHE A 679 0.97 -62.85 20.74
CA PHE A 679 1.21 -61.42 21.01
C PHE A 679 2.14 -61.23 22.22
N GLU A 680 1.95 -62.02 23.27
CA GLU A 680 2.70 -61.99 24.53
C GLU A 680 4.15 -62.46 24.35
N GLU A 681 4.40 -63.52 23.56
CA GLU A 681 5.75 -64.00 23.23
C GLU A 681 6.51 -62.99 22.35
N ILE A 682 5.84 -62.37 21.37
CA ILE A 682 6.42 -61.29 20.57
C ILE A 682 6.74 -60.09 21.48
N GLN A 683 5.86 -59.74 22.43
CA GLN A 683 6.13 -58.67 23.38
C GLN A 683 7.34 -58.99 24.28
N ALA A 684 7.42 -60.20 24.83
CA ALA A 684 8.53 -60.63 25.68
C ALA A 684 9.88 -60.66 24.92
N LYS A 685 9.90 -61.18 23.68
CA LYS A 685 11.11 -61.21 22.86
C LYS A 685 11.54 -59.79 22.42
N THR A 686 10.62 -58.93 22.01
CA THR A 686 10.94 -57.61 21.42
C THR A 686 11.05 -56.45 22.42
N GLY A 687 10.41 -56.52 23.59
CA GLY A 687 10.33 -55.41 24.55
C GLY A 687 9.44 -54.24 24.14
N ILE A 688 8.71 -54.35 23.02
CA ILE A 688 7.90 -53.24 22.46
C ILE A 688 6.66 -52.98 23.34
N SER A 689 6.26 -51.70 23.47
CA SER A 689 5.06 -51.31 24.22
C SER A 689 3.80 -51.96 23.64
N THR A 690 2.81 -52.30 24.48
CA THR A 690 1.58 -52.97 24.03
C THR A 690 0.84 -52.17 22.94
N GLN A 691 0.82 -50.83 23.05
CA GLN A 691 0.21 -49.96 22.04
C GLN A 691 0.98 -49.96 20.71
N ASP A 692 2.31 -49.91 20.76
CA ASP A 692 3.14 -49.86 19.55
C ASP A 692 3.26 -51.23 18.88
N LEU A 693 3.21 -52.32 19.63
CA LEU A 693 3.16 -53.68 19.10
C LEU A 693 1.83 -53.93 18.37
N MET A 694 0.68 -53.53 18.95
CA MET A 694 -0.62 -53.60 18.26
C MET A 694 -0.64 -52.79 16.95
N ARG A 695 -0.08 -51.57 16.95
CA ARG A 695 0.08 -50.73 15.74
C ARG A 695 0.96 -51.42 14.68
N THR A 696 2.09 -51.97 15.12
CA THR A 696 3.08 -52.67 14.29
C THR A 696 2.48 -53.90 13.61
N LEU A 697 1.89 -54.81 14.40
CA LEU A 697 1.25 -56.04 13.91
C LEU A 697 0.07 -55.75 12.97
N THR A 698 -0.70 -54.69 13.22
CA THR A 698 -1.76 -54.26 12.30
C THR A 698 -1.20 -53.93 10.90
N GLY A 699 -0.01 -53.31 10.84
CA GLY A 699 0.66 -52.95 9.58
C GLY A 699 1.23 -54.15 8.78
N ILE A 700 1.55 -55.27 9.44
CA ILE A 700 2.20 -56.45 8.80
C ILE A 700 1.36 -57.74 8.76
N ALA A 701 0.27 -57.81 9.52
CA ALA A 701 -0.65 -58.96 9.54
C ALA A 701 -2.06 -58.63 9.02
N VAL A 702 -2.58 -57.42 9.29
CA VAL A 702 -3.94 -57.04 8.87
C VAL A 702 -3.95 -56.37 7.49
N ALA A 703 -3.03 -55.41 7.25
CA ALA A 703 -3.00 -54.59 6.04
C ALA A 703 -2.78 -55.42 4.74
N PRO A 704 -3.73 -55.43 3.78
CA PRO A 704 -3.64 -56.32 2.61
C PRO A 704 -2.41 -56.14 1.70
N LYS A 705 -1.87 -54.91 1.62
CA LYS A 705 -0.69 -54.60 0.79
C LYS A 705 0.62 -55.13 1.39
N SER A 706 0.64 -55.50 2.67
CA SER A 706 1.84 -55.83 3.44
C SER A 706 1.60 -56.98 4.43
N ARG A 707 0.69 -57.91 4.11
CA ARG A 707 0.34 -59.08 4.92
C ARG A 707 1.44 -60.17 4.84
N VAL A 708 2.58 -59.89 5.47
CA VAL A 708 3.71 -60.81 5.61
C VAL A 708 3.45 -61.86 6.69
N LEU A 709 2.62 -61.54 7.69
CA LEU A 709 2.15 -62.48 8.71
C LEU A 709 0.66 -62.81 8.53
N LEU A 710 0.26 -63.99 8.95
CA LEU A 710 -1.15 -64.35 9.20
C LEU A 710 -1.51 -64.00 10.66
N LYS A 711 -2.81 -63.93 10.97
CA LYS A 711 -3.30 -63.73 12.34
C LYS A 711 -4.45 -64.69 12.64
N GLU A 712 -4.36 -65.33 13.79
CA GLU A 712 -5.43 -66.18 14.34
C GLU A 712 -5.95 -65.57 15.66
N PRO A 713 -7.27 -65.36 15.80
CA PRO A 713 -8.30 -65.42 14.76
C PRO A 713 -8.14 -64.30 13.72
N PRO A 714 -8.67 -64.43 12.48
CA PRO A 714 -8.46 -63.47 11.38
C PRO A 714 -9.32 -62.19 11.48
N THR A 715 -9.23 -61.47 12.61
CA THR A 715 -9.96 -60.21 12.87
C THR A 715 -9.23 -58.97 12.35
N LYS A 716 -9.99 -57.90 12.05
CA LYS A 716 -9.45 -56.59 11.63
C LYS A 716 -8.69 -55.83 12.74
N SER A 717 -8.93 -56.18 14.00
CA SER A 717 -8.21 -55.65 15.16
C SER A 717 -7.22 -56.67 15.70
N VAL A 718 -6.08 -56.17 16.19
CA VAL A 718 -5.10 -56.92 16.99
C VAL A 718 -5.42 -56.76 18.47
N LYS A 719 -5.28 -57.84 19.25
CA LYS A 719 -5.51 -57.93 20.70
C LYS A 719 -4.41 -58.76 21.37
N ALA A 720 -4.35 -58.67 22.70
CA ALA A 720 -3.66 -59.65 23.53
C ALA A 720 -4.26 -61.05 23.31
N GLY A 721 -3.44 -62.10 23.34
CA GLY A 721 -3.82 -63.48 23.04
C GLY A 721 -3.98 -63.84 21.55
N ASP A 722 -3.78 -62.90 20.62
CA ASP A 722 -3.71 -63.20 19.18
C ASP A 722 -2.43 -63.99 18.84
N LYS A 723 -2.52 -64.93 17.89
CA LYS A 723 -1.37 -65.65 17.34
C LYS A 723 -1.00 -65.18 15.92
N PHE A 724 0.29 -65.26 15.60
CA PHE A 724 0.86 -64.83 14.33
C PHE A 724 1.83 -65.88 13.77
N SER A 725 1.72 -66.18 12.47
CA SER A 725 2.56 -67.13 11.72
C SER A 725 2.98 -66.54 10.37
N PHE A 726 3.96 -67.13 9.70
CA PHE A 726 4.49 -66.60 8.43
C PHE A 726 3.50 -66.82 7.27
N ASN A 727 3.24 -65.77 6.46
CA ASN A 727 2.36 -65.88 5.31
C ASN A 727 3.11 -66.35 4.06
N ALA A 728 3.46 -67.64 4.01
CA ALA A 728 4.05 -68.28 2.83
C ALA A 728 3.22 -68.04 1.53
N SER A 729 1.92 -67.79 1.62
CA SER A 729 1.05 -67.52 0.45
C SER A 729 1.11 -66.10 -0.12
N PHE A 730 1.76 -65.14 0.56
CA PHE A 730 1.67 -63.70 0.27
C PHE A 730 1.97 -63.30 -1.19
N GLN A 731 1.09 -62.51 -1.81
CA GLN A 731 1.24 -62.03 -3.18
C GLN A 731 1.00 -60.52 -3.28
N SER A 732 1.91 -59.82 -3.96
CA SER A 732 1.79 -58.40 -4.36
C SER A 732 1.93 -58.25 -5.87
N LYS A 733 1.26 -57.23 -6.44
CA LYS A 733 1.48 -56.77 -7.83
C LYS A 733 2.76 -55.95 -8.01
N ALA A 734 3.32 -55.41 -6.91
CA ALA A 734 4.53 -54.59 -6.91
C ALA A 734 5.67 -55.31 -6.18
N VAL A 735 6.87 -55.28 -6.77
CA VAL A 735 8.10 -55.86 -6.18
C VAL A 735 8.57 -55.06 -4.97
N ARG A 736 8.43 -53.72 -5.03
CA ARG A 736 8.65 -52.81 -3.90
C ARG A 736 7.33 -52.51 -3.19
N ILE A 737 7.33 -52.68 -1.88
CA ILE A 737 6.16 -52.59 -1.01
C ILE A 737 6.50 -51.65 0.15
N LYS A 738 5.58 -50.75 0.54
CA LYS A 738 5.73 -49.91 1.73
C LYS A 738 4.63 -50.25 2.73
N ALA A 739 5.00 -50.81 3.87
CA ALA A 739 4.06 -51.12 4.94
C ALA A 739 3.55 -49.81 5.57
N PRO A 740 2.24 -49.72 5.89
CA PRO A 740 1.67 -48.48 6.41
C PRO A 740 2.07 -48.26 7.87
N ILE A 741 2.72 -47.13 8.16
CA ILE A 741 2.95 -46.69 9.53
C ILE A 741 1.61 -46.24 10.12
N ILE A 742 0.99 -47.11 10.92
CA ILE A 742 -0.26 -46.83 11.61
C ILE A 742 -0.04 -45.65 12.57
N ASN A 743 -0.80 -44.56 12.37
CA ASN A 743 -0.68 -43.24 13.02
C ASN A 743 0.36 -42.24 12.45
N ALA A 744 1.01 -42.48 11.31
CA ALA A 744 1.84 -41.46 10.63
C ALA A 744 1.02 -40.39 9.85
N VAL A 745 -0.21 -40.10 10.26
CA VAL A 745 -1.09 -39.11 9.66
C VAL A 745 -1.47 -38.10 10.74
N SER A 746 -1.37 -36.81 10.43
CA SER A 746 -1.90 -35.76 11.28
C SER A 746 -3.42 -35.83 11.28
N LYS A 747 -3.98 -36.11 12.45
CA LYS A 747 -5.42 -36.05 12.73
C LYS A 747 -5.69 -34.86 13.64
N VAL A 748 -6.93 -34.39 13.63
CA VAL A 748 -7.49 -33.59 14.73
C VAL A 748 -7.34 -34.37 16.04
N GLU A 749 -6.94 -33.67 17.11
CA GLU A 749 -6.81 -34.21 18.46
C GLU A 749 -8.20 -34.38 19.11
N GLY A 750 -8.39 -35.54 19.74
CA GLY A 750 -9.55 -35.81 20.57
C GLY A 750 -9.56 -34.89 21.79
N THR A 751 -10.72 -34.61 22.37
CA THR A 751 -10.89 -33.61 23.43
C THR A 751 -9.91 -33.77 24.61
N GLN A 752 -9.59 -35.02 24.98
CA GLN A 752 -8.61 -35.32 26.03
C GLN A 752 -7.15 -35.16 25.58
N GLU A 753 -6.82 -35.47 24.31
CA GLU A 753 -5.48 -35.23 23.73
C GLU A 753 -5.22 -33.73 23.66
N ARG A 754 -6.18 -32.97 23.12
CA ARG A 754 -6.16 -31.51 23.02
C ARG A 754 -5.95 -30.86 24.40
N LYS A 755 -6.78 -31.21 25.39
CA LYS A 755 -6.63 -30.65 26.75
C LYS A 755 -5.24 -30.93 27.34
N THR A 756 -4.69 -32.12 27.09
CA THR A 756 -3.33 -32.47 27.52
C THR A 756 -2.26 -31.63 26.79
N THR A 757 -2.47 -31.30 25.51
CA THR A 757 -1.61 -30.35 24.75
C THR A 757 -1.72 -28.93 25.32
N GLU A 758 -2.91 -28.47 25.68
CA GLU A 758 -3.17 -27.14 26.27
C GLU A 758 -2.58 -27.01 27.67
N ASP A 759 -2.76 -28.00 28.55
CA ASP A 759 -2.20 -28.00 29.91
C ASP A 759 -0.65 -27.94 29.89
N LYS A 760 0.00 -28.69 28.98
CA LYS A 760 1.46 -28.58 28.73
C LYS A 760 1.86 -27.19 28.24
N ASN A 761 1.06 -26.57 27.36
CA ASN A 761 1.35 -25.25 26.85
C ASN A 761 1.18 -24.18 27.95
N ASN A 762 0.15 -24.29 28.80
CA ASN A 762 -0.09 -23.41 29.93
C ASN A 762 1.02 -23.49 31.00
N GLN A 763 1.59 -24.68 31.25
CA GLN A 763 2.80 -24.83 32.07
C GLN A 763 4.00 -24.09 31.44
N THR A 764 4.14 -24.17 30.11
CA THR A 764 5.19 -23.43 29.37
C THR A 764 4.98 -21.91 29.44
N ARG A 765 3.73 -21.44 29.31
CA ARG A 765 3.34 -20.03 29.50
C ARG A 765 3.70 -19.52 30.89
N ALA A 766 3.45 -20.30 31.95
CA ALA A 766 3.82 -19.94 33.32
C ALA A 766 5.31 -19.66 33.48
N HIS A 767 6.19 -20.51 32.92
CA HIS A 767 7.64 -20.27 32.94
C HIS A 767 8.07 -19.07 32.09
N ILE A 768 7.38 -18.78 30.99
CA ILE A 768 7.63 -17.57 30.18
C ILE A 768 7.21 -16.30 30.93
N ILE A 769 6.09 -16.34 31.66
CA ILE A 769 5.64 -15.24 32.53
C ILE A 769 6.64 -15.01 33.67
N ASP A 770 7.09 -16.06 34.38
CA ASP A 770 8.16 -15.94 35.39
C ASP A 770 9.37 -15.18 34.84
N ALA A 771 9.86 -15.59 33.66
CA ALA A 771 11.04 -15.03 33.00
C ALA A 771 10.82 -13.64 32.35
N ALA A 772 9.57 -13.17 32.25
CA ALA A 772 9.21 -11.81 31.86
C ALA A 772 9.14 -10.90 33.09
N VAL A 773 8.38 -11.30 34.12
CA VAL A 773 8.25 -10.56 35.41
C VAL A 773 9.61 -10.33 36.04
N VAL A 774 10.42 -11.39 36.19
CA VAL A 774 11.77 -11.29 36.78
C VAL A 774 12.68 -10.37 35.97
N ARG A 775 12.52 -10.30 34.64
CA ARG A 775 13.34 -9.44 33.76
C ARG A 775 12.96 -7.97 33.88
N ILE A 776 11.66 -7.67 33.86
CA ILE A 776 11.11 -6.32 34.04
C ILE A 776 11.52 -5.80 35.42
N MET A 777 11.23 -6.55 36.48
CA MET A 777 11.53 -6.16 37.85
C MET A 777 13.04 -6.03 38.11
N LYS A 778 13.88 -6.93 37.57
CA LYS A 778 15.34 -6.80 37.65
C LYS A 778 15.87 -5.50 36.99
N SER A 779 15.22 -5.04 35.92
CA SER A 779 15.59 -3.81 35.21
C SER A 779 15.08 -2.54 35.89
N ARG A 780 13.84 -2.56 36.37
CA ARG A 780 13.12 -1.38 36.89
C ARG A 780 13.24 -1.18 38.41
N LYS A 781 13.60 -2.23 39.15
CA LYS A 781 13.69 -2.34 40.62
C LYS A 781 12.35 -2.27 41.34
N GLU A 782 11.53 -1.26 41.10
CA GLU A 782 10.24 -1.09 41.76
C GLU A 782 9.15 -0.73 40.74
N LEU A 783 7.95 -1.29 40.89
CA LEU A 783 6.80 -1.02 40.02
C LEU A 783 5.47 -1.15 40.77
N SER A 784 4.45 -0.40 40.33
CA SER A 784 3.07 -0.70 40.73
C SER A 784 2.51 -1.92 39.99
N HIS A 785 1.53 -2.60 40.59
CA HIS A 785 0.84 -3.76 40.04
C HIS A 785 0.26 -3.50 38.64
N SER A 786 -0.38 -2.34 38.45
CA SER A 786 -1.00 -1.97 37.18
C SER A 786 0.05 -1.82 36.07
N GLN A 787 1.15 -1.12 36.36
CA GLN A 787 2.27 -0.96 35.42
C GLN A 787 2.96 -2.29 35.13
N LEU A 788 3.14 -3.17 36.14
CA LEU A 788 3.81 -4.46 35.97
C LEU A 788 3.00 -5.41 35.10
N VAL A 789 1.69 -5.50 35.35
CA VAL A 789 0.77 -6.25 34.50
C VAL A 789 0.77 -5.68 33.08
N SER A 790 0.80 -4.35 32.91
CA SER A 790 0.87 -3.69 31.60
C SER A 790 2.17 -4.01 30.83
N GLU A 791 3.35 -3.87 31.46
CA GLU A 791 4.63 -4.22 30.80
C GLU A 791 4.73 -5.73 30.48
N VAL A 792 4.20 -6.62 31.34
CA VAL A 792 4.16 -8.07 31.08
C VAL A 792 3.21 -8.40 29.93
N LEU A 793 2.01 -7.82 29.89
CA LEU A 793 1.06 -7.99 28.78
C LEU A 793 1.67 -7.48 27.47
N GLY A 794 2.29 -6.29 27.48
CA GLY A 794 2.99 -5.72 26.34
C GLY A 794 4.09 -6.64 25.81
N GLN A 795 5.01 -7.09 26.68
CA GLN A 795 6.14 -7.95 26.31
C GLN A 795 5.71 -9.34 25.78
N LEU A 796 4.58 -9.88 26.25
CA LEU A 796 4.12 -11.23 25.87
C LEU A 796 3.13 -11.24 24.70
N SER A 797 2.44 -10.11 24.43
CA SER A 797 1.40 -9.96 23.40
C SER A 797 1.75 -10.54 22.02
N GLY A 798 3.01 -10.43 21.58
CA GLY A 798 3.46 -10.96 20.29
C GLY A 798 3.50 -12.50 20.19
N ARG A 799 3.41 -13.22 21.32
CA ARG A 799 3.50 -14.68 21.43
C ARG A 799 2.18 -15.36 21.84
N PHE A 800 1.51 -14.82 22.85
CA PHE A 800 0.21 -15.27 23.34
C PHE A 800 -0.44 -14.15 24.16
N LYS A 801 -1.75 -14.23 24.38
CA LYS A 801 -2.47 -13.30 25.28
C LYS A 801 -2.48 -13.90 26.69
N PRO A 802 -1.73 -13.35 27.67
CA PRO A 802 -1.73 -13.90 29.03
C PRO A 802 -3.02 -13.51 29.76
N GLU A 803 -3.57 -14.42 30.56
CA GLU A 803 -4.62 -14.03 31.50
C GLU A 803 -4.03 -13.25 32.69
N VAL A 804 -4.74 -12.20 33.13
CA VAL A 804 -4.34 -11.39 34.30
C VAL A 804 -4.42 -12.21 35.60
N SER A 805 -5.34 -13.17 35.68
CA SER A 805 -5.42 -14.23 36.72
C SER A 805 -4.10 -15.00 36.85
N LEU A 806 -3.55 -15.45 35.72
CA LEU A 806 -2.30 -16.21 35.66
C LEU A 806 -1.10 -15.31 36.01
N ILE A 807 -1.02 -14.08 35.47
CA ILE A 807 0.04 -13.13 35.86
C ILE A 807 0.04 -12.89 37.37
N LYS A 808 -1.14 -12.60 37.97
CA LYS A 808 -1.30 -12.44 39.41
C LYS A 808 -0.74 -13.64 40.18
N LYS A 809 -1.18 -14.85 39.83
CA LYS A 809 -0.69 -16.08 40.47
C LYS A 809 0.84 -16.23 40.34
N ARG A 810 1.42 -15.94 39.16
CA ARG A 810 2.88 -16.02 38.96
C ARG A 810 3.67 -14.96 39.74
N ILE A 811 3.10 -13.79 40.02
CA ILE A 811 3.73 -12.78 40.89
C ILE A 811 3.78 -13.29 42.34
N GLU A 812 2.68 -13.83 42.88
CA GLU A 812 2.68 -14.40 44.24
C GLU A 812 3.63 -15.63 44.32
N ASP A 813 3.65 -16.49 43.29
CA ASP A 813 4.60 -17.61 43.17
C ASP A 813 6.08 -17.13 43.10
N LEU A 814 6.36 -15.87 42.73
CA LEU A 814 7.70 -15.28 42.73
C LEU A 814 8.05 -14.58 44.05
N ILE A 815 7.07 -14.02 44.76
CA ILE A 815 7.23 -13.49 46.12
C ILE A 815 7.59 -14.64 47.08
N VAL A 816 6.85 -15.76 47.02
CA VAL A 816 7.13 -16.99 47.80
C VAL A 816 8.51 -17.58 47.50
N ARG A 817 9.13 -17.24 46.36
CA ARG A 817 10.48 -17.67 45.97
C ARG A 817 11.58 -16.63 46.23
N GLU A 818 11.29 -15.56 46.98
CA GLU A 818 12.21 -14.45 47.28
C GLU A 818 12.76 -13.69 46.06
N TYR A 819 12.06 -13.70 44.91
CA TYR A 819 12.43 -12.87 43.73
C TYR A 819 11.81 -11.46 43.77
N LEU A 820 10.78 -11.28 44.59
CA LEU A 820 10.00 -10.06 44.75
C LEU A 820 9.60 -9.92 46.22
N GLU A 821 9.45 -8.69 46.69
CA GLU A 821 8.78 -8.36 47.95
C GLU A 821 7.71 -7.29 47.71
N ARG A 822 6.79 -7.16 48.66
CA ARG A 822 5.95 -5.98 48.81
C ARG A 822 6.64 -5.09 49.87
N PRO A 823 6.97 -3.81 49.59
CA PRO A 823 7.24 -2.85 50.65
C PRO A 823 5.97 -2.69 51.51
N ASP A 824 6.14 -2.16 52.72
CA ASP A 824 5.19 -2.25 53.84
C ASP A 824 3.72 -2.03 53.44
N GLU A 825 2.86 -3.00 53.77
CA GLU A 825 1.48 -3.09 53.25
C GLU A 825 0.57 -1.93 53.71
N GLU A 826 0.97 -1.18 54.74
CA GLU A 826 0.26 -0.01 55.24
C GLU A 826 0.52 1.27 54.42
N GLU A 827 1.69 1.41 53.76
CA GLU A 827 2.01 2.60 52.94
C GLU A 827 1.77 2.38 51.43
N ALA A 828 2.06 1.20 50.90
CA ALA A 828 2.09 0.99 49.44
C ALA A 828 1.56 -0.39 48.97
N PRO A 829 0.30 -0.78 49.30
CA PRO A 829 -0.26 -2.13 49.07
C PRO A 829 -0.42 -2.57 47.60
N SER A 830 0.00 -1.75 46.63
CA SER A 830 0.00 -2.07 45.20
C SER A 830 1.38 -2.03 44.55
N MET A 831 2.46 -1.89 45.33
CA MET A 831 3.84 -1.82 44.83
C MET A 831 4.59 -3.15 45.03
N TYR A 832 5.54 -3.42 44.14
CA TYR A 832 6.47 -4.54 44.25
C TYR A 832 7.90 -4.03 44.13
N ARG A 833 8.82 -4.61 44.91
CA ARG A 833 10.27 -4.42 44.80
C ARG A 833 10.96 -5.71 44.37
N TYR A 834 11.98 -5.59 43.53
CA TYR A 834 12.80 -6.70 43.08
C TYR A 834 13.82 -7.13 44.14
N VAL A 835 13.71 -8.37 44.60
CA VAL A 835 14.64 -8.97 45.56
C VAL A 835 15.53 -9.97 44.83
N ALA A 836 16.82 -9.90 45.10
CA ALA A 836 17.77 -10.92 44.70
C ALA A 836 18.92 -10.97 45.70
N LYS A 837 18.81 -11.86 46.70
CA LYS A 837 19.95 -12.21 47.55
C LYS A 837 21.08 -12.73 46.65
N SER A 838 22.23 -12.07 46.70
CA SER A 838 23.46 -12.55 46.06
C SER A 838 23.96 -13.81 46.80
N GLN A 839 23.40 -14.97 46.45
CA GLN A 839 23.76 -16.23 47.10
C GLN A 839 25.25 -16.54 46.96
N GLN A 840 25.97 -16.33 48.06
CA GLN A 840 27.25 -16.98 48.31
C GLN A 840 27.01 -18.49 48.37
N VAL A 841 27.40 -19.23 47.32
CA VAL A 841 27.51 -20.68 47.40
C VAL A 841 28.85 -21.04 48.05
N ALA A 842 28.94 -20.79 49.35
CA ALA A 842 30.11 -21.07 50.18
C ALA A 842 29.64 -21.63 51.54
N GLY A 843 29.83 -22.94 51.77
CA GLY A 843 29.47 -23.53 53.07
C GLY A 843 29.05 -25.00 53.12
N LEU A 844 29.40 -25.87 52.16
CA LEU A 844 29.06 -27.31 52.26
C LEU A 844 30.11 -28.30 51.72
N ALA A 845 31.41 -27.97 51.85
CA ALA A 845 32.49 -28.96 51.80
C ALA A 845 33.76 -28.43 52.49
N HIS A 846 34.18 -29.03 53.62
CA HIS A 846 35.38 -28.58 54.33
C HIS A 846 36.30 -29.77 54.68
N ARG A 847 37.14 -30.18 53.72
CA ARG A 847 38.39 -30.93 53.96
C ARG A 847 39.27 -31.00 52.69
N ALA A 848 40.53 -31.42 52.88
CA ALA A 848 41.62 -31.57 51.90
C ALA A 848 42.28 -30.27 51.36
N LYS A 849 43.47 -30.01 51.90
CA LYS A 849 44.57 -29.15 51.39
C LYS A 849 45.32 -29.88 50.24
N PRO A 850 46.15 -29.25 49.36
CA PRO A 850 47.33 -28.46 49.78
C PRO A 850 47.85 -27.29 48.88
N ASN A 851 48.81 -26.53 49.45
CA ASN A 851 50.05 -25.93 48.92
C ASN A 851 50.20 -25.53 47.42
N SER A 852 50.91 -24.45 47.03
CA SER A 852 51.60 -23.36 47.76
C SER A 852 51.76 -22.07 46.87
N PRO A 853 52.83 -21.23 46.84
CA PRO A 853 52.64 -19.80 47.11
C PRO A 853 52.99 -18.76 46.01
N ARG A 854 52.43 -17.56 46.21
CA ARG A 854 52.67 -16.23 45.60
C ARG A 854 54.06 -15.95 44.98
N ARG A 855 54.04 -15.12 43.91
CA ARG A 855 54.97 -13.99 43.72
C ARG A 855 54.20 -12.68 43.46
N ARG A 856 54.85 -11.51 43.65
CA ARG A 856 54.24 -10.16 43.63
C ARG A 856 54.51 -9.40 42.31
N ARG A 857 53.73 -8.32 42.09
CA ARG A 857 53.87 -7.33 41.00
C ARG A 857 54.91 -6.25 41.32
N SER A 858 55.46 -5.66 40.25
CA SER A 858 55.47 -4.21 39.99
C SER A 858 55.21 -4.04 38.47
N SER A 859 54.35 -3.16 37.91
CA SER A 859 53.79 -1.83 38.23
C SER A 859 54.59 -0.64 37.70
N GLU A 860 54.22 -0.12 36.52
CA GLU A 860 54.19 1.33 36.20
C GLU A 860 53.43 1.64 34.89
N GLN A 861 53.09 2.92 34.70
CA GLN A 861 52.21 3.56 33.69
C GLN A 861 52.41 5.09 33.81
N PRO A 862 51.82 6.01 32.99
CA PRO A 862 51.28 5.94 31.62
C PRO A 862 51.98 7.02 30.72
N PRO A 863 51.32 8.02 30.06
CA PRO A 863 50.29 8.03 29.00
C PRO A 863 50.81 8.61 27.64
N ALA A 864 49.92 8.84 26.65
CA ALA A 864 50.17 9.58 25.39
C ALA A 864 49.73 11.07 25.47
N PRO A 865 50.10 11.95 24.51
CA PRO A 865 49.07 12.47 23.57
C PRO A 865 49.51 12.93 22.14
N THR A 866 48.60 12.72 21.17
CA THR A 866 48.02 13.59 20.10
C THR A 866 48.79 14.72 19.35
N ILE A 867 48.40 14.96 18.07
CA ILE A 867 48.65 16.12 17.14
C ILE A 867 50.04 16.11 16.43
N GLY A 868 50.22 16.48 15.15
CA GLY A 868 49.28 16.76 14.03
C GLY A 868 49.83 17.70 12.92
N SER A 869 49.11 17.77 11.77
CA SER A 869 49.13 18.81 10.70
C SER A 869 50.15 18.78 9.52
N ARG A 870 49.57 18.92 8.30
CA ARG A 870 49.93 19.72 7.09
C ARG A 870 51.36 19.73 6.46
N GLY A 871 51.39 19.56 5.13
CA GLY A 871 52.29 20.32 4.24
C GLY A 871 52.96 19.55 3.08
N GLY A 872 52.73 19.98 1.83
CA GLY A 872 53.58 19.64 0.65
C GLY A 872 54.71 20.67 0.44
N PRO A 873 55.42 20.71 -0.73
CA PRO A 873 54.95 20.32 -2.06
C PRO A 873 55.96 19.48 -2.90
N THR A 874 55.82 19.54 -4.24
CA THR A 874 56.62 18.94 -5.34
C THR A 874 58.11 19.43 -5.37
N ASP A 875 59.07 18.86 -6.13
CA ASP A 875 58.97 18.39 -7.53
C ASP A 875 60.16 17.53 -8.08
N VAL A 876 59.96 16.92 -9.27
CA VAL A 876 60.93 16.44 -10.33
C VAL A 876 62.35 15.90 -9.99
N ALA A 877 62.69 14.66 -10.42
CA ALA A 877 63.84 14.36 -11.35
C ALA A 877 64.23 12.86 -11.61
N ARG A 878 64.00 12.37 -12.84
CA ARG A 878 64.82 11.43 -13.69
C ARG A 878 65.72 10.28 -13.12
N CYS A 879 65.34 9.06 -13.51
CA CYS A 879 66.10 8.11 -14.38
C CYS A 879 67.36 7.31 -13.89
N LYS A 880 67.32 5.95 -14.01
CA LYS A 880 68.33 5.13 -14.75
C LYS A 880 68.01 3.60 -14.89
N ARG A 881 68.29 3.10 -16.10
CA ARG A 881 68.79 1.74 -16.52
C ARG A 881 68.07 0.42 -16.15
N ARG A 882 67.44 -0.15 -17.20
CA ARG A 882 67.53 -1.54 -17.73
C ARG A 882 68.65 -2.46 -17.17
N LEU A 883 68.40 -3.78 -17.19
CA LEU A 883 69.02 -4.73 -18.16
C LEU A 883 68.37 -6.15 -18.16
N ARG A 884 67.96 -6.62 -19.38
CA ARG A 884 67.95 -7.99 -19.98
C ARG A 884 67.45 -9.22 -19.17
N SER A 885 66.84 -10.26 -19.77
CA SER A 885 66.26 -10.55 -21.12
C SER A 885 65.34 -11.81 -20.96
N SER A 886 64.68 -12.48 -21.93
CA SER A 886 64.72 -12.61 -23.41
C SER A 886 63.30 -13.06 -23.91
N HIS A 887 62.93 -13.29 -25.17
CA HIS A 887 63.59 -13.20 -26.49
C HIS A 887 62.54 -12.83 -27.60
N TYR A 888 62.62 -13.38 -28.83
CA TYR A 888 61.79 -13.11 -30.05
C TYR A 888 62.04 -14.28 -31.08
N PRO A 889 61.55 -14.35 -32.36
CA PRO A 889 60.47 -13.63 -33.10
C PRO A 889 59.58 -14.43 -34.15
N ILE A 890 58.35 -13.93 -34.43
CA ILE A 890 57.74 -13.59 -35.78
C ILE A 890 57.40 -14.64 -36.90
N ALA A 891 56.09 -14.70 -37.25
CA ALA A 891 55.37 -14.75 -38.57
C ALA A 891 55.23 -15.97 -39.55
N HIS A 892 54.18 -15.82 -40.40
CA HIS A 892 53.66 -16.62 -41.54
C HIS A 892 54.64 -16.83 -42.73
N PRO A 893 54.34 -17.76 -43.66
CA PRO A 893 53.77 -17.38 -44.99
C PRO A 893 52.84 -18.41 -45.71
N LEU A 894 52.01 -17.93 -46.69
CA LEU A 894 51.61 -18.50 -48.03
C LEU A 894 51.12 -19.99 -48.21
N SER A 895 50.37 -20.42 -49.25
CA SER A 895 49.38 -19.84 -50.20
C SER A 895 48.80 -20.91 -51.16
N GLN A 896 47.62 -20.68 -51.79
CA GLN A 896 46.99 -21.46 -52.91
C GLN A 896 46.50 -22.90 -52.58
N GLU A 897 45.55 -23.54 -53.30
CA GLU A 897 44.75 -23.18 -54.49
C GLU A 897 43.38 -23.91 -54.53
N GLU A 898 42.32 -23.35 -55.15
CA GLU A 898 41.41 -24.09 -56.06
C GLU A 898 40.45 -23.20 -56.91
N ALA A 899 40.60 -23.36 -58.23
CA ALA A 899 39.81 -23.04 -59.44
C ALA A 899 38.24 -22.86 -59.36
N LEU A 900 37.52 -22.18 -60.31
CA LEU A 900 37.81 -21.16 -61.36
C LEU A 900 36.51 -20.71 -62.12
N ARG A 901 36.58 -19.61 -62.91
CA ARG A 901 35.69 -19.13 -64.05
C ARG A 901 34.45 -18.26 -63.73
N ILE A 902 34.06 -17.23 -64.52
CA ILE A 902 34.68 -16.52 -65.68
C ILE A 902 34.14 -15.06 -65.81
N ASN A 903 34.87 -14.19 -66.54
CA ASN A 903 34.66 -12.74 -66.74
C ASN A 903 33.48 -12.33 -67.67
N THR A 904 33.02 -11.05 -67.64
CA THR A 904 33.35 -10.01 -68.66
C THR A 904 32.89 -8.57 -68.31
N GLU A 905 33.58 -7.61 -68.95
CA GLU A 905 33.65 -6.14 -68.82
C GLU A 905 32.42 -5.30 -69.22
N ALA A 906 32.35 -4.01 -68.81
CA ALA A 906 31.99 -2.83 -69.66
C ALA A 906 32.02 -1.47 -68.89
N PHE A 907 32.02 -0.34 -69.61
CA PHE A 907 32.11 1.06 -69.13
C PHE A 907 30.81 1.88 -69.45
N PRO A 908 30.66 3.22 -69.23
CA PRO A 908 29.48 3.73 -68.50
C PRO A 908 28.49 4.60 -69.29
N CYS A 909 27.29 4.82 -68.73
CA CYS A 909 26.37 5.89 -69.11
C CYS A 909 26.23 6.94 -67.99
N ARG A 910 26.78 8.15 -68.18
CA ARG A 910 26.61 9.27 -67.25
C ARG A 910 25.21 9.87 -67.37
N GLY A 911 24.38 9.71 -66.34
CA GLY A 911 23.06 10.35 -66.25
C GLY A 911 22.31 10.06 -64.95
N ALA A 912 22.39 8.83 -64.43
CA ALA A 912 21.62 8.43 -63.25
C ALA A 912 22.17 8.97 -61.90
N GLU A 913 23.48 9.17 -61.78
CA GLU A 913 24.13 9.48 -60.48
C GLU A 913 23.69 10.81 -59.85
N SER A 914 23.38 11.84 -60.65
CA SER A 914 22.98 13.15 -60.12
C SER A 914 21.58 13.10 -59.51
N ALA A 915 20.64 12.42 -60.16
CA ALA A 915 19.29 12.21 -59.64
C ALA A 915 19.30 11.38 -58.35
N ILE A 916 20.09 10.30 -58.31
CA ILE A 916 20.24 9.46 -57.11
C ILE A 916 20.89 10.25 -55.98
N ARG A 917 22.01 10.96 -56.21
CA ARG A 917 22.65 11.78 -55.17
C ARG A 917 21.75 12.91 -54.66
N ALA A 918 20.97 13.54 -55.53
CA ALA A 918 19.99 14.57 -55.13
C ALA A 918 18.86 13.98 -54.26
N ALA A 919 18.35 12.79 -54.63
CA ALA A 919 17.35 12.08 -53.84
C ALA A 919 17.90 11.67 -52.46
N THR A 920 19.10 11.07 -52.40
CA THR A 920 19.75 10.70 -51.13
C THR A 920 20.03 11.92 -50.26
N MET A 921 20.53 13.03 -50.81
CA MET A 921 20.74 14.28 -50.07
C MET A 921 19.43 14.91 -49.59
N SER A 922 18.34 14.80 -50.36
CA SER A 922 17.00 15.27 -49.94
C SER A 922 16.41 14.41 -48.82
N ALA A 923 16.63 13.09 -48.87
CA ALA A 923 16.23 12.16 -47.82
C ALA A 923 17.05 12.38 -46.54
N LEU A 924 18.38 12.55 -46.65
CA LEU A 924 19.26 12.81 -45.51
C LEU A 924 18.95 14.15 -44.85
N ARG A 925 18.71 15.22 -45.63
CA ARG A 925 18.26 16.51 -45.09
C ARG A 925 16.88 16.45 -44.44
N ARG A 926 15.94 15.67 -44.98
CA ARG A 926 14.64 15.45 -44.33
C ARG A 926 14.79 14.69 -43.02
N SER A 927 15.55 13.58 -43.00
CA SER A 927 15.88 12.84 -41.78
C SER A 927 16.49 13.74 -40.71
N MET A 928 17.52 14.52 -41.04
CA MET A 928 18.13 15.47 -40.10
C MET A 928 17.19 16.59 -39.64
N ALA A 929 16.30 17.10 -40.51
CA ALA A 929 15.31 18.09 -40.13
C ALA A 929 14.22 17.52 -39.21
N THR A 930 13.77 16.28 -39.45
CA THR A 930 12.83 15.57 -38.59
C THR A 930 13.46 15.24 -37.24
N MET A 931 14.70 14.74 -37.21
CA MET A 931 15.46 14.52 -35.98
C MET A 931 15.64 15.81 -35.16
N ALA A 932 15.98 16.93 -35.81
CA ALA A 932 16.12 18.21 -35.14
C ALA A 932 14.78 18.72 -34.57
N ALA A 933 13.67 18.54 -35.31
CA ALA A 933 12.33 18.92 -34.85
C ALA A 933 11.85 18.05 -33.67
N GLN A 934 12.05 16.73 -33.72
CA GLN A 934 11.70 15.82 -32.63
C GLN A 934 12.56 16.04 -31.39
N THR A 935 13.86 16.34 -31.57
CA THR A 935 14.76 16.70 -30.45
C THR A 935 14.34 18.03 -29.81
N ALA A 936 13.89 19.01 -30.60
CA ALA A 936 13.35 20.28 -30.09
C ALA A 936 12.00 20.12 -29.35
N ALA A 937 11.20 19.11 -29.69
CA ALA A 937 9.95 18.80 -29.00
C ALA A 937 10.16 18.27 -27.57
N LEU A 938 11.26 17.55 -27.30
CA LEU A 938 11.58 17.05 -25.94
C LEU A 938 11.73 18.18 -24.91
N LYS A 939 12.21 19.36 -25.32
CA LYS A 939 12.29 20.56 -24.47
C LYS A 939 10.95 21.25 -24.21
N GLN A 940 9.90 20.84 -24.93
CA GLN A 940 8.54 21.40 -24.82
C GLN A 940 7.60 20.46 -24.04
N ALA A 941 8.13 19.42 -23.40
CA ALA A 941 7.36 18.54 -22.53
C ALA A 941 6.65 19.32 -21.42
N GLY A 942 5.34 19.13 -21.28
CA GLY A 942 4.53 19.82 -20.26
C GLY A 942 4.89 19.36 -18.84
N LYS A 943 5.20 18.07 -18.69
CA LYS A 943 5.72 17.47 -17.45
C LYS A 943 6.57 16.23 -17.75
N VAL A 944 7.45 15.90 -16.80
CA VAL A 944 8.15 14.61 -16.72
C VAL A 944 7.63 13.86 -15.49
N VAL A 945 7.09 12.66 -15.68
CA VAL A 945 6.53 11.80 -14.62
C VAL A 945 7.42 10.57 -14.44
N CYS A 946 7.95 10.33 -13.24
CA CYS A 946 8.98 9.31 -13.01
C CYS A 946 8.48 8.22 -12.06
N ILE A 947 8.57 6.94 -12.44
CA ILE A 947 8.08 5.81 -11.63
C ILE A 947 9.13 5.35 -10.61
N GLY A 948 8.84 5.54 -9.33
CA GLY A 948 9.71 5.09 -8.25
C GLY A 948 9.67 3.57 -8.06
N ARG A 949 10.86 2.96 -7.93
CA ARG A 949 11.05 1.54 -7.54
C ARG A 949 10.40 0.52 -8.50
N ASN A 950 10.66 0.62 -9.79
CA ASN A 950 10.09 -0.33 -10.77
C ASN A 950 10.90 -1.63 -11.00
N TYR A 951 12.13 -1.76 -10.49
CA TYR A 951 12.97 -2.96 -10.74
C TYR A 951 13.23 -3.74 -9.45
N ALA A 952 13.07 -5.06 -9.50
CA ALA A 952 13.18 -5.93 -8.32
C ALA A 952 14.58 -5.90 -7.67
N ASP A 953 15.63 -6.00 -8.48
CA ASP A 953 17.01 -6.03 -7.98
C ASP A 953 17.43 -4.70 -7.35
N HIS A 954 16.95 -3.58 -7.89
CA HIS A 954 17.21 -2.24 -7.35
C HIS A 954 16.48 -2.00 -6.00
N ILE A 955 15.31 -2.59 -5.81
CA ILE A 955 14.61 -2.58 -4.50
C ILE A 955 15.42 -3.36 -3.45
N ALA A 956 16.01 -4.49 -3.85
CA ALA A 956 16.86 -5.31 -2.97
C ALA A 956 18.19 -4.59 -2.65
N GLU A 957 18.82 -3.96 -3.63
CA GLU A 957 20.01 -3.09 -3.48
C GLU A 957 19.79 -2.00 -2.43
N LEU A 958 18.67 -1.26 -2.52
CA LEU A 958 18.30 -0.21 -1.58
C LEU A 958 17.65 -0.73 -0.27
N GLN A 959 17.67 -2.03 0.00
CA GLN A 959 17.04 -2.69 1.18
C GLN A 959 15.58 -2.27 1.45
N ASN A 960 14.83 -1.93 0.41
CA ASN A 960 13.52 -1.29 0.54
C ASN A 960 12.37 -2.29 0.38
N MET A 961 11.19 -1.95 0.92
CA MET A 961 9.98 -2.72 0.60
C MET A 961 9.53 -2.44 -0.84
N LYS A 962 9.13 -3.51 -1.55
CA LYS A 962 8.42 -3.41 -2.83
C LYS A 962 7.09 -2.67 -2.59
N PRO A 963 6.81 -1.56 -3.29
CA PRO A 963 5.55 -0.86 -3.13
C PRO A 963 4.41 -1.71 -3.70
N LYS A 964 3.20 -1.61 -3.13
CA LYS A 964 2.01 -2.37 -3.60
C LYS A 964 1.39 -1.82 -4.89
N GLN A 965 1.62 -0.54 -5.15
CA GLN A 965 1.15 0.21 -6.32
C GLN A 965 2.33 1.02 -6.87
N PRO A 966 2.35 1.38 -8.17
CA PRO A 966 3.27 2.39 -8.67
C PRO A 966 3.09 3.69 -7.86
N PHE A 967 4.19 4.31 -7.46
CA PHE A 967 4.18 5.70 -7.02
C PHE A 967 5.10 6.49 -7.94
N PHE A 968 4.77 7.75 -8.17
CA PHE A 968 5.51 8.62 -9.06
C PHE A 968 5.85 9.95 -8.39
N PHE A 969 6.90 10.56 -8.90
CA PHE A 969 7.28 11.95 -8.61
C PHE A 969 7.45 12.69 -9.94
N LEU A 970 7.47 14.02 -9.87
CA LEU A 970 7.67 14.86 -11.06
C LEU A 970 9.12 15.33 -11.13
N LYS A 971 9.61 15.56 -12.35
CA LYS A 971 10.77 16.40 -12.62
C LYS A 971 10.32 17.62 -13.43
N PRO A 972 10.81 18.83 -13.11
CA PRO A 972 10.51 20.02 -13.91
C PRO A 972 11.17 19.88 -15.29
N PRO A 973 10.52 20.31 -16.39
CA PRO A 973 11.12 20.28 -17.73
C PRO A 973 12.45 21.07 -17.85
N SER A 974 12.74 22.03 -16.96
CA SER A 974 14.04 22.72 -16.90
C SER A 974 15.22 21.80 -16.54
N SER A 975 14.97 20.65 -15.92
CA SER A 975 15.99 19.65 -15.63
C SER A 975 16.52 18.93 -16.89
N ILE A 976 15.77 18.95 -18.00
CA ILE A 976 16.13 18.27 -19.24
C ILE A 976 17.41 18.86 -19.83
N LEU A 977 18.42 18.01 -20.06
CA LEU A 977 19.66 18.33 -20.76
C LEU A 977 19.77 17.41 -21.99
N LEU A 978 19.77 18.00 -23.19
CA LEU A 978 19.87 17.28 -24.45
C LEU A 978 21.33 17.11 -24.91
N PRO A 979 21.63 16.17 -25.83
CA PRO A 979 23.00 15.87 -26.22
C PRO A 979 23.69 17.08 -26.85
N GLY A 980 24.79 17.52 -26.24
CA GLY A 980 25.58 18.67 -26.71
C GLY A 980 25.17 20.04 -26.15
N GLU A 981 24.18 20.13 -25.27
CA GLU A 981 23.81 21.41 -24.62
C GLU A 981 24.79 21.88 -23.54
N GLY A 982 25.52 20.96 -22.90
CA GLY A 982 26.47 21.28 -21.83
C GLY A 982 26.72 20.13 -20.85
N PRO A 983 27.41 20.39 -19.73
CA PRO A 983 27.62 19.44 -18.65
C PRO A 983 26.39 19.28 -17.74
N CYS A 984 26.35 18.19 -16.98
CA CYS A 984 25.47 18.01 -15.83
C CYS A 984 26.07 18.75 -14.62
N LEU A 985 25.36 19.77 -14.12
CA LEU A 985 25.86 20.71 -13.10
C LEU A 985 25.51 20.24 -11.68
N ARG A 986 26.45 19.57 -11.01
CA ARG A 986 26.29 19.13 -9.62
C ARG A 986 26.33 20.33 -8.65
N PRO A 987 25.30 20.61 -7.84
CA PRO A 987 25.35 21.66 -6.84
C PRO A 987 26.38 21.36 -5.73
N LYS A 988 26.88 22.40 -5.06
CA LYS A 988 27.87 22.25 -3.98
C LYS A 988 27.24 21.56 -2.78
N GLY A 989 27.98 20.64 -2.16
CA GLY A 989 27.49 19.83 -1.03
C GLY A 989 26.50 18.72 -1.37
N VAL A 990 26.11 18.57 -2.65
CA VAL A 990 25.19 17.49 -3.08
C VAL A 990 25.95 16.19 -3.36
N ASP A 991 25.43 15.09 -2.81
CA ASP A 991 25.78 13.73 -3.24
C ASP A 991 24.87 13.35 -4.41
N MET A 992 25.40 13.40 -5.64
CA MET A 992 24.62 13.24 -6.88
C MET A 992 24.77 11.83 -7.44
N HIS A 993 23.67 11.10 -7.54
CA HIS A 993 23.63 9.73 -8.05
C HIS A 993 22.98 9.66 -9.43
N PHE A 994 23.44 8.73 -10.27
CA PHE A 994 22.84 8.43 -11.57
C PHE A 994 21.82 7.28 -11.46
N GLU A 995 20.73 7.37 -12.24
CA GLU A 995 19.68 6.35 -12.35
C GLU A 995 19.30 6.24 -13.84
N VAL A 996 19.86 5.29 -14.61
CA VAL A 996 19.52 5.12 -16.06
C VAL A 996 18.13 4.54 -16.25
N GLU A 997 17.30 5.16 -17.09
CA GLU A 997 15.90 4.74 -17.32
C GLU A 997 15.50 4.76 -18.81
N LEU A 998 14.51 3.93 -19.18
CA LEU A 998 13.80 4.07 -20.44
C LEU A 998 12.72 5.15 -20.28
N ALA A 999 12.74 6.14 -21.15
CA ALA A 999 11.74 7.19 -21.24
C ALA A 999 10.72 6.90 -22.35
N LEU A 1000 9.45 7.16 -22.08
CA LEU A 1000 8.34 7.11 -23.03
C LEU A 1000 7.99 8.55 -23.41
N VAL A 1001 7.90 8.86 -24.70
CA VAL A 1001 7.44 10.16 -25.22
C VAL A 1001 5.99 9.99 -25.68
N MET A 1002 5.07 10.71 -25.04
CA MET A 1002 3.63 10.59 -25.31
C MET A 1002 3.25 11.32 -26.60
N GLY A 1003 2.51 10.66 -27.49
CA GLY A 1003 1.98 11.24 -28.74
C GLY A 1003 0.46 11.42 -28.76
N LYS A 1004 -0.26 10.78 -27.83
CA LYS A 1004 -1.72 10.95 -27.66
C LYS A 1004 -2.03 11.44 -26.24
N THR A 1005 -3.16 12.12 -26.07
CA THR A 1005 -3.70 12.42 -24.74
C THR A 1005 -4.18 11.12 -24.09
N VAL A 1006 -3.74 10.84 -22.86
CA VAL A 1006 -4.14 9.66 -22.08
C VAL A 1006 -4.74 10.09 -20.75
N ARG A 1007 -5.97 9.65 -20.49
CA ARG A 1007 -6.74 9.91 -19.26
C ARG A 1007 -7.54 8.67 -18.90
N ASP A 1008 -7.49 8.26 -17.63
CA ASP A 1008 -8.20 7.13 -17.05
C ASP A 1008 -8.13 5.83 -17.90
N LEU A 1009 -6.92 5.49 -18.35
CA LEU A 1009 -6.69 4.33 -19.21
C LEU A 1009 -6.90 3.02 -18.44
N GLY A 1010 -7.55 2.03 -19.07
CA GLY A 1010 -7.70 0.69 -18.51
C GLY A 1010 -6.34 0.01 -18.29
N ALA A 1011 -6.19 -0.71 -17.17
CA ALA A 1011 -4.93 -1.39 -16.86
C ALA A 1011 -4.59 -2.53 -17.84
N ASP A 1012 -5.62 -3.08 -18.48
CA ASP A 1012 -5.56 -4.17 -19.46
C ASP A 1012 -5.57 -3.66 -20.91
N ASP A 1013 -5.67 -2.34 -21.14
CA ASP A 1013 -5.64 -1.73 -22.47
C ASP A 1013 -4.19 -1.55 -22.98
N GLU A 1014 -3.53 -2.69 -23.23
CA GLU A 1014 -2.17 -2.72 -23.76
C GLU A 1014 -2.07 -2.06 -25.15
N GLN A 1015 -3.10 -2.20 -26.00
CA GLN A 1015 -3.11 -1.55 -27.31
C GLN A 1015 -3.17 -0.02 -27.17
N GLY A 1016 -4.12 0.52 -26.39
CA GLY A 1016 -4.24 1.96 -26.15
C GLY A 1016 -3.01 2.55 -25.48
N ALA A 1017 -2.45 1.85 -24.48
CA ALA A 1017 -1.19 2.22 -23.84
C ALA A 1017 -0.03 2.32 -24.85
N MET A 1018 0.17 1.27 -25.64
CA MET A 1018 1.24 1.23 -26.61
C MET A 1018 1.03 2.23 -27.75
N GLU A 1019 -0.19 2.37 -28.26
CA GLU A 1019 -0.54 3.37 -29.29
C GLU A 1019 -0.38 4.83 -28.83
N ALA A 1020 -0.44 5.11 -27.53
CA ALA A 1020 -0.27 6.45 -27.01
C ALA A 1020 1.18 6.96 -27.02
N ILE A 1021 2.17 6.07 -27.21
CA ILE A 1021 3.60 6.39 -27.25
C ILE A 1021 4.02 6.70 -28.69
N GLU A 1022 4.63 7.86 -28.91
CA GLU A 1022 5.19 8.27 -30.21
C GLU A 1022 6.62 7.74 -30.40
N ALA A 1023 7.46 7.92 -29.37
CA ALA A 1023 8.88 7.62 -29.40
C ALA A 1023 9.37 7.16 -28.01
N TYR A 1024 10.59 6.65 -27.97
CA TYR A 1024 11.31 6.34 -26.73
C TYR A 1024 12.52 7.28 -26.58
N ALA A 1025 13.13 7.30 -25.41
CA ALA A 1025 14.46 7.89 -25.20
C ALA A 1025 15.19 7.15 -24.06
N VAL A 1026 16.51 7.34 -23.94
CA VAL A 1026 17.27 6.97 -22.74
C VAL A 1026 17.42 8.21 -21.86
N ALA A 1027 17.07 8.08 -20.60
CA ALA A 1027 17.20 9.12 -19.58
C ALA A 1027 18.24 8.72 -18.52
N ILE A 1028 18.82 9.72 -17.87
CA ILE A 1028 19.55 9.55 -16.61
C ILE A 1028 18.86 10.44 -15.57
N ASP A 1029 18.14 9.84 -14.62
CA ASP A 1029 17.47 10.58 -13.55
C ASP A 1029 18.46 10.91 -12.42
N MET A 1030 19.22 11.99 -12.61
CA MET A 1030 20.16 12.46 -11.60
C MET A 1030 19.45 12.87 -10.32
N THR A 1031 20.00 12.42 -9.19
CA THR A 1031 19.36 12.53 -7.87
C THR A 1031 20.31 13.07 -6.83
N ALA A 1032 19.94 14.16 -6.14
CA ALA A 1032 20.64 14.64 -4.96
C ALA A 1032 20.29 13.75 -3.76
N ARG A 1033 21.02 12.65 -3.56
CA ARG A 1033 20.65 11.58 -2.63
C ARG A 1033 20.53 12.09 -1.19
N ASN A 1034 21.47 12.91 -0.74
CA ASN A 1034 21.47 13.48 0.60
C ASN A 1034 20.25 14.39 0.86
N ALA A 1035 19.89 15.24 -0.11
CA ALA A 1035 18.65 16.03 -0.05
C ALA A 1035 17.39 15.13 -0.07
N GLN A 1036 17.40 14.05 -0.86
CA GLN A 1036 16.29 13.09 -0.92
C GLN A 1036 16.10 12.36 0.41
N ASP A 1037 17.19 11.97 1.07
CA ASP A 1037 17.15 11.25 2.34
C ASP A 1037 16.82 12.17 3.52
N GLU A 1038 17.24 13.43 3.50
CA GLU A 1038 16.73 14.44 4.44
C GLU A 1038 15.21 14.64 4.31
N ALA A 1039 14.71 14.80 3.07
CA ALA A 1039 13.28 14.93 2.82
C ALA A 1039 12.51 13.70 3.32
N LYS A 1040 13.00 12.47 3.08
CA LYS A 1040 12.44 11.23 3.63
C LYS A 1040 12.42 11.23 5.17
N LYS A 1041 13.51 11.61 5.84
CA LYS A 1041 13.58 11.68 7.32
C LYS A 1041 12.52 12.63 7.89
N LYS A 1042 12.23 13.73 7.18
CA LYS A 1042 11.30 14.80 7.62
C LYS A 1042 9.87 14.65 7.09
N GLY A 1043 9.58 13.66 6.23
CA GLY A 1043 8.27 13.48 5.60
C GLY A 1043 7.92 14.56 4.55
N LEU A 1044 8.94 15.20 3.96
CA LEU A 1044 8.79 16.31 3.00
C LEU A 1044 8.80 15.81 1.54
N PRO A 1045 8.26 16.61 0.59
CA PRO A 1045 8.34 16.33 -0.85
C PRO A 1045 9.79 16.24 -1.36
N TRP A 1046 10.03 15.49 -2.43
CA TRP A 1046 11.37 15.17 -2.94
C TRP A 1046 11.82 16.07 -4.11
N ASP A 1047 10.99 17.06 -4.48
CA ASP A 1047 11.11 17.87 -5.70
C ASP A 1047 12.48 18.56 -5.81
N ILE A 1048 12.99 19.14 -4.71
CA ILE A 1048 14.33 19.73 -4.65
C ILE A 1048 15.41 18.70 -5.01
N ALA A 1049 15.27 17.46 -4.56
CA ALA A 1049 16.28 16.43 -4.75
C ALA A 1049 16.33 15.84 -6.18
N LYS A 1050 15.27 16.08 -6.97
CA LYS A 1050 15.12 15.58 -8.35
C LYS A 1050 15.06 16.70 -9.40
N GLY A 1051 14.85 17.96 -9.00
CA GLY A 1051 14.48 19.06 -9.88
C GLY A 1051 15.49 20.19 -10.05
N PHE A 1052 16.78 19.97 -9.77
CA PHE A 1052 17.82 20.91 -10.21
C PHE A 1052 17.89 20.98 -11.74
N ASP A 1053 18.32 22.12 -12.28
CA ASP A 1053 18.59 22.23 -13.72
C ASP A 1053 19.69 21.24 -14.14
N THR A 1054 19.60 20.74 -15.37
CA THR A 1054 20.45 19.66 -15.93
C THR A 1054 20.35 18.27 -15.27
N PHE A 1055 19.52 18.05 -14.24
CA PHE A 1055 19.37 16.74 -13.57
C PHE A 1055 18.59 15.67 -14.38
N LEU A 1056 18.34 15.90 -15.66
CA LEU A 1056 17.78 14.91 -16.59
C LEU A 1056 18.51 14.92 -17.94
N PRO A 1057 19.77 14.43 -18.02
CA PRO A 1057 20.39 14.09 -19.29
C PRO A 1057 19.51 13.09 -20.06
N LEU A 1058 19.16 13.43 -21.30
CA LEU A 1058 18.19 12.72 -22.13
C LEU A 1058 18.76 12.53 -23.55
N SER A 1059 18.48 11.38 -24.17
CA SER A 1059 18.92 11.10 -25.55
C SER A 1059 18.12 11.90 -26.60
N GLY A 1060 18.47 11.72 -27.88
CA GLY A 1060 17.54 12.04 -28.96
C GLY A 1060 16.30 11.14 -28.90
N ALA A 1061 15.24 11.53 -29.62
CA ALA A 1061 14.04 10.71 -29.75
C ALA A 1061 14.34 9.45 -30.56
N ILE A 1062 14.25 8.29 -29.92
CA ILE A 1062 14.40 6.97 -30.54
C ILE A 1062 13.08 6.63 -31.26
N PRO A 1063 13.09 6.41 -32.59
CA PRO A 1063 11.89 6.01 -33.31
C PRO A 1063 11.34 4.69 -32.76
N LYS A 1064 10.03 4.62 -32.54
CA LYS A 1064 9.35 3.43 -31.98
C LYS A 1064 9.69 2.11 -32.70
N ALA A 1065 9.91 2.16 -34.02
CA ALA A 1065 10.31 1.00 -34.82
C ALA A 1065 11.71 0.44 -34.49
N ALA A 1066 12.58 1.20 -33.81
CA ALA A 1066 13.89 0.74 -33.34
C ALA A 1066 13.82 -0.04 -32.01
N VAL A 1067 12.69 0.04 -31.30
CA VAL A 1067 12.44 -0.66 -30.02
C VAL A 1067 11.09 -1.39 -30.14
N ALA A 1068 11.12 -2.53 -30.84
CA ALA A 1068 9.91 -3.28 -31.22
C ALA A 1068 9.10 -3.80 -30.00
N ASP A 1069 9.78 -4.15 -28.90
CA ASP A 1069 9.19 -4.36 -27.58
C ASP A 1069 9.96 -3.51 -26.55
N PRO A 1070 9.34 -2.51 -25.89
CA PRO A 1070 9.99 -1.74 -24.84
C PRO A 1070 10.30 -2.57 -23.58
N HIS A 1071 9.75 -3.78 -23.47
CA HIS A 1071 10.02 -4.72 -22.38
C HIS A 1071 11.06 -5.80 -22.72
N ASP A 1072 11.74 -5.73 -23.87
CA ASP A 1072 12.94 -6.54 -24.17
C ASP A 1072 14.07 -5.68 -24.74
N ALA A 1073 14.51 -4.71 -23.93
CA ALA A 1073 15.65 -3.85 -24.25
C ALA A 1073 16.64 -3.79 -23.07
N GLU A 1074 17.94 -3.84 -23.37
CA GLU A 1074 19.01 -3.72 -22.38
C GLU A 1074 19.39 -2.25 -22.19
N LEU A 1075 19.09 -1.69 -21.03
CA LEU A 1075 19.64 -0.41 -20.57
C LEU A 1075 21.03 -0.65 -20.00
N PHE A 1076 21.97 0.27 -20.29
CA PHE A 1076 23.30 0.27 -19.67
C PHE A 1076 23.80 1.69 -19.40
N LEU A 1077 24.64 1.83 -18.38
CA LEU A 1077 25.35 3.07 -18.04
C LEU A 1077 26.77 2.76 -17.56
N SER A 1078 27.73 3.55 -18.04
CA SER A 1078 29.13 3.55 -17.58
C SER A 1078 29.57 4.94 -17.11
N VAL A 1079 30.50 4.94 -16.16
CA VAL A 1079 31.17 6.15 -15.65
C VAL A 1079 32.66 5.99 -15.93
N ASN A 1080 33.26 6.96 -16.61
CA ASN A 1080 34.68 6.93 -17.03
C ASN A 1080 35.08 5.64 -17.79
N GLY A 1081 34.12 5.04 -18.51
CA GLY A 1081 34.28 3.78 -19.25
C GLY A 1081 34.02 2.49 -18.45
N GLU A 1082 33.92 2.56 -17.12
CA GLU A 1082 33.55 1.41 -16.28
C GLU A 1082 32.02 1.25 -16.23
N THR A 1083 31.49 0.07 -16.58
CA THR A 1083 30.04 -0.19 -16.53
C THR A 1083 29.55 -0.23 -15.09
N ARG A 1084 28.54 0.58 -14.75
CA ARG A 1084 27.95 0.67 -13.42
C ARG A 1084 26.53 0.12 -13.35
N GLN A 1085 25.69 0.36 -14.36
CA GLN A 1085 24.37 -0.26 -14.50
C GLN A 1085 24.29 -1.07 -15.80
N ARG A 1086 23.62 -2.22 -15.76
CA ARG A 1086 23.21 -3.00 -16.93
C ARG A 1086 22.02 -3.89 -16.57
N GLY A 1087 20.91 -3.79 -17.29
CA GLY A 1087 19.71 -4.60 -17.02
C GLY A 1087 18.69 -4.57 -18.16
N SER A 1088 17.85 -5.60 -18.25
CA SER A 1088 16.75 -5.65 -19.21
C SER A 1088 15.49 -4.98 -18.66
N THR A 1089 14.81 -4.19 -19.48
CA THR A 1089 13.48 -3.62 -19.21
C THR A 1089 12.41 -4.69 -18.95
N GLY A 1090 12.66 -5.95 -19.33
CA GLY A 1090 11.80 -7.09 -18.99
C GLY A 1090 11.70 -7.36 -17.48
N LEU A 1091 12.63 -6.82 -16.69
CA LEU A 1091 12.65 -6.91 -15.22
C LEU A 1091 11.80 -5.83 -14.51
N MET A 1092 11.07 -5.00 -15.28
CA MET A 1092 10.07 -4.07 -14.74
C MET A 1092 8.94 -4.82 -14.01
N ILE A 1093 8.69 -4.43 -12.77
CA ILE A 1093 7.60 -4.90 -11.90
C ILE A 1093 6.24 -4.48 -12.46
N TYR A 1094 6.15 -3.23 -12.92
CA TYR A 1094 4.99 -2.66 -13.56
C TYR A 1094 5.34 -2.40 -15.03
N ARG A 1095 4.67 -3.14 -15.93
CA ARG A 1095 4.80 -3.00 -17.38
C ARG A 1095 4.17 -1.68 -17.85
N VAL A 1096 4.55 -1.21 -19.03
CA VAL A 1096 4.16 0.11 -19.57
C VAL A 1096 2.64 0.38 -19.54
N PRO A 1097 1.73 -0.56 -19.88
CA PRO A 1097 0.28 -0.31 -19.78
C PRO A 1097 -0.18 0.01 -18.36
N ARG A 1098 0.37 -0.69 -17.35
CA ARG A 1098 0.05 -0.46 -15.94
C ARG A 1098 0.59 0.88 -15.45
N ILE A 1099 1.78 1.28 -15.90
CA ILE A 1099 2.36 2.61 -15.63
C ILE A 1099 1.43 3.71 -16.15
N LEU A 1100 1.04 3.64 -17.43
CA LEU A 1100 0.22 4.67 -18.06
C LEU A 1100 -1.20 4.70 -17.49
N SER A 1101 -1.78 3.54 -17.14
CA SER A 1101 -3.06 3.44 -16.43
C SER A 1101 -3.04 4.17 -15.08
N ASP A 1102 -2.08 3.86 -14.20
CA ASP A 1102 -2.06 4.44 -12.85
C ASP A 1102 -1.62 5.92 -12.82
N ILE A 1103 -0.81 6.39 -13.79
CA ILE A 1103 -0.59 7.84 -13.97
C ILE A 1103 -1.86 8.53 -14.46
N SER A 1104 -2.48 8.01 -15.54
CA SER A 1104 -3.56 8.70 -16.26
C SER A 1104 -4.88 8.82 -15.47
N ARG A 1105 -5.04 7.99 -14.42
CA ARG A 1105 -6.07 8.10 -13.38
C ARG A 1105 -5.91 9.32 -12.46
N VAL A 1106 -4.68 9.75 -12.22
CA VAL A 1106 -4.37 10.85 -11.29
C VAL A 1106 -4.12 12.16 -12.04
N MET A 1107 -3.45 12.12 -13.19
CA MET A 1107 -3.23 13.28 -14.05
C MET A 1107 -3.26 12.90 -15.53
N THR A 1108 -3.91 13.71 -16.36
CA THR A 1108 -3.93 13.49 -17.82
C THR A 1108 -2.52 13.68 -18.39
N LEU A 1109 -2.04 12.69 -19.14
CA LEU A 1109 -0.85 12.83 -19.98
C LEU A 1109 -1.26 13.45 -21.32
N HIS A 1110 -0.47 14.39 -21.82
CA HIS A 1110 -0.68 15.08 -23.09
C HIS A 1110 0.43 14.72 -24.09
N PRO A 1111 0.21 14.93 -25.40
CA PRO A 1111 1.28 14.84 -26.39
C PRO A 1111 2.47 15.74 -26.00
N GLY A 1112 3.68 15.21 -26.09
CA GLY A 1112 4.92 15.85 -25.64
C GLY A 1112 5.33 15.55 -24.20
N ASP A 1113 4.44 15.06 -23.33
CA ASP A 1113 4.83 14.65 -21.97
C ASP A 1113 5.77 13.44 -21.98
N ILE A 1114 6.62 13.34 -20.95
CA ILE A 1114 7.63 12.28 -20.82
C ILE A 1114 7.33 11.45 -19.57
N VAL A 1115 7.39 10.12 -19.70
CA VAL A 1115 7.26 9.17 -18.58
C VAL A 1115 8.54 8.35 -18.43
N LEU A 1116 9.20 8.42 -17.27
CA LEU A 1116 10.37 7.59 -16.94
C LEU A 1116 9.94 6.34 -16.18
N THR A 1117 10.51 5.19 -16.54
CA THR A 1117 9.98 3.85 -16.20
C THR A 1117 10.68 3.13 -15.06
N GLY A 1118 11.60 3.79 -14.35
CA GLY A 1118 12.43 3.20 -13.30
C GLY A 1118 13.81 2.74 -13.79
N THR A 1119 14.74 2.60 -12.85
CA THR A 1119 16.14 2.23 -13.10
C THR A 1119 16.49 0.80 -12.63
N PRO A 1120 17.37 0.05 -13.34
CA PRO A 1120 17.91 -1.23 -12.86
C PRO A 1120 18.96 -1.03 -11.75
N ALA A 1121 19.40 -2.13 -11.13
CA ALA A 1121 20.41 -2.08 -10.06
C ALA A 1121 21.79 -1.54 -10.53
N GLY A 1122 22.60 -1.08 -9.58
CA GLY A 1122 23.94 -0.49 -9.81
C GLY A 1122 23.98 1.03 -9.66
N VAL A 1123 23.01 1.63 -8.96
CA VAL A 1123 22.90 3.08 -8.74
C VAL A 1123 24.03 3.57 -7.84
N GLY A 1124 24.71 4.66 -8.23
CA GLY A 1124 25.86 5.17 -7.49
C GLY A 1124 26.17 6.65 -7.72
N PRO A 1125 27.13 7.20 -6.96
CA PRO A 1125 27.49 8.62 -6.99
C PRO A 1125 28.41 8.98 -8.17
N VAL A 1126 28.39 10.26 -8.54
CA VAL A 1126 29.29 10.91 -9.53
C VAL A 1126 29.81 12.26 -9.02
N VAL A 1127 31.00 12.65 -9.51
CA VAL A 1127 31.73 13.86 -9.10
C VAL A 1127 32.15 14.71 -10.31
N PRO A 1128 32.37 16.03 -10.14
CA PRO A 1128 32.92 16.90 -11.17
C PRO A 1128 34.22 16.33 -11.77
N GLY A 1129 34.24 16.21 -13.10
CA GLY A 1129 35.29 15.53 -13.87
C GLY A 1129 34.89 14.13 -14.39
N ASP A 1130 33.83 13.52 -13.86
CA ASP A 1130 33.32 12.24 -14.38
C ASP A 1130 32.62 12.41 -15.74
N VAL A 1131 32.81 11.43 -16.62
CA VAL A 1131 32.06 11.28 -17.87
C VAL A 1131 31.07 10.14 -17.72
N VAL A 1132 29.78 10.44 -17.81
CA VAL A 1132 28.70 9.47 -17.71
C VAL A 1132 28.17 9.18 -19.11
N ARG A 1133 28.19 7.90 -19.53
CA ARG A 1133 27.59 7.45 -20.79
C ARG A 1133 26.49 6.44 -20.52
N ALA A 1134 25.32 6.64 -21.11
CA ALA A 1134 24.21 5.71 -21.08
C ALA A 1134 23.74 5.32 -22.49
N GLY A 1135 23.02 4.21 -22.59
CA GLY A 1135 22.44 3.77 -23.86
C GLY A 1135 21.50 2.58 -23.73
N LEU A 1136 20.93 2.21 -24.88
CA LEU A 1136 19.97 1.12 -25.06
C LEU A 1136 20.53 0.10 -26.05
N ARG A 1137 20.26 -1.20 -25.83
CA ARG A 1137 20.44 -2.24 -26.84
C ARG A 1137 19.15 -3.02 -27.08
N VAL A 1138 18.87 -3.32 -28.34
CA VAL A 1138 17.73 -4.15 -28.79
C VAL A 1138 18.29 -5.27 -29.67
N GLY A 1139 17.91 -6.52 -29.41
CA GLY A 1139 18.47 -7.68 -30.13
C GLY A 1139 20.01 -7.78 -30.06
N GLY A 1140 20.62 -7.29 -28.98
CA GLY A 1140 22.07 -7.24 -28.79
C GLY A 1140 22.81 -6.14 -29.56
N ARG A 1141 22.11 -5.25 -30.29
CA ARG A 1141 22.69 -4.11 -31.00
C ARG A 1141 22.38 -2.81 -30.27
N GLU A 1142 23.39 -1.94 -30.14
CA GLU A 1142 23.23 -0.61 -29.53
C GLU A 1142 22.48 0.34 -30.48
N VAL A 1143 21.50 1.07 -29.95
CA VAL A 1143 20.70 2.03 -30.71
C VAL A 1143 21.40 3.38 -30.72
N ASP A 1144 21.78 3.88 -31.89
CA ASP A 1144 22.63 5.07 -32.04
C ASP A 1144 21.93 6.35 -31.51
N GLU A 1145 20.63 6.49 -31.75
CA GLU A 1145 19.77 7.60 -31.29
C GLU A 1145 19.61 7.62 -29.76
N GLY A 1146 19.73 6.46 -29.12
CA GLY A 1146 19.56 6.27 -27.67
C GLY A 1146 20.81 6.55 -26.85
N ARG A 1147 21.90 7.06 -27.45
CA ARG A 1147 23.11 7.41 -26.70
C ARG A 1147 22.93 8.71 -25.92
N VAL A 1148 23.38 8.68 -24.65
CA VAL A 1148 23.64 9.86 -23.82
C VAL A 1148 25.10 9.82 -23.42
N GLU A 1149 25.83 10.92 -23.57
CA GLU A 1149 27.17 11.10 -23.02
C GLU A 1149 27.27 12.52 -22.47
N VAL A 1150 27.62 12.66 -21.19
CA VAL A 1150 27.60 13.93 -20.45
C VAL A 1150 28.77 14.01 -19.47
N THR A 1151 29.43 15.17 -19.42
CA THR A 1151 30.43 15.50 -18.40
C THR A 1151 29.73 16.02 -17.14
N VAL A 1152 30.20 15.64 -15.96
CA VAL A 1152 29.76 16.23 -14.70
C VAL A 1152 30.68 17.39 -14.34
N GLU A 1153 30.11 18.54 -14.01
CA GLU A 1153 30.84 19.74 -13.54
C GLU A 1153 30.22 20.27 -12.25
N GLU A 1154 30.95 21.14 -11.52
CA GLU A 1154 30.40 21.78 -10.32
C GLU A 1154 29.58 23.01 -10.69
N SER A 1155 28.37 23.12 -10.14
CA SER A 1155 27.46 24.21 -10.47
C SER A 1155 28.04 25.59 -10.07
N PRO A 1156 27.96 26.59 -10.96
CA PRO A 1156 28.34 27.97 -10.65
C PRO A 1156 27.34 28.67 -9.72
N SER A 1157 26.22 28.02 -9.38
CA SER A 1157 25.20 28.55 -8.47
C SER A 1157 25.76 28.90 -7.09
N SER A 1158 25.09 29.86 -6.43
CA SER A 1158 25.28 30.18 -5.01
C SER A 1158 24.67 29.13 -4.07
N TYR A 1159 23.88 28.19 -4.60
CA TYR A 1159 23.30 27.10 -3.82
C TYR A 1159 24.39 26.15 -3.30
N VAL A 1160 24.39 25.94 -1.98
CA VAL A 1160 25.18 24.92 -1.28
C VAL A 1160 24.23 24.13 -0.41
N PHE A 1161 24.18 22.81 -0.60
CA PHE A 1161 23.40 21.92 0.26
C PHE A 1161 24.06 21.80 1.65
N ALA A 1162 23.26 21.94 2.69
CA ALA A 1162 23.60 21.63 4.08
C ALA A 1162 22.35 21.04 4.74
N GLU A 1163 22.51 19.96 5.50
CA GLU A 1163 21.41 19.30 6.22
C GLU A 1163 20.90 20.21 7.35
N THR A 1164 19.58 20.37 7.47
CA THR A 1164 18.91 21.39 8.33
C THR A 1164 18.31 20.85 9.63
#